data_AF-B7G597-F1
#
_entry.id   AF-B7G597-F1
#
_cell.length_a   1.000
_cell.length_b   1.000
_cell.length_c   1.000
_cell.angle_alpha   90.00
_cell.angle_beta   90.00
_cell.angle_gamma   90.00
#
_symmetry.space_group_name_H-M   'P 1'
#
loop_
_entity.id
_entity.type
_entity.pdbx_description
1 polymer ?
#
loop_
_entity_poly.entity_id
_entity_poly.type
_entity_poly.pdbx_seq_one_letter_code
_entity_poly.pdbx_strand_id
1 'polypeptide(L)'
;MQQHPRLQRSVFDPRYIGAMILVTIHGVSSDAPVCEGDPGQCESGILAPCGLYLAPSTKNPETLTLHSGVDRDAHELVGEPDIALPFFDPNKNEWSAWHDMVWNIDVLDGLILENSFLSELLLPGVGTLPACSVFQGENVRLKRNHVIDSLDVHRAKDATAGSFSYHHGVTYETVRSMAAGEELFLDCLGPPPPFRRDKEKDEDDGNGDLDNDVYEDENGGGEDDEIRSLEWLQENGVCVDNIWIGPSTKLGIGNGAFTKRAVAKGTVIAPSPVLHLDRSQLQIVEQRFREDPFPPFFREHGVEYSDYVVGQQLALNYCYGHPDSNVLLLPLAPGINFINHDAISPNAFVRWSTSLTEPSDWLEETAHQLFAESVDGTLLIEFVALREIAAGEEIFIDYGETWSTAWNSHVKEWTFDGASYISAAKFEDLYGNDAIRTHMEQSKNPYPDNLTTACYFVAIEVDDEEELVEWENEALHCLRPCSIKTRYKEDGITFYTAIVYPLKSPAEPQYCGEIPDSGLFVTGIPLQAVKVVDKAYSSDVNQRNTFRHEIGIPKRFYPSNWMSADSRPLGDFSPDPLKPGEMAEIRWASSGDVATKWAYRLGLHESIRKTLLEYCDRMGITDIFRHVTTRDNALLPGADKNLELNGHNWFLQRPDKKWRSNLHWLSPGDNAAHEDYLQALSVSGFDTILRGIGEQMGMDGLVAFHVTFIAVSYSTEGYMHYDVTATGGKAYNIIIPLILANETGPELDLRSSSILGEDETESLVGRYRYEYEVASMLGDDAYHATSAVDYRASKEMRMAATIYVADVNEENAGAILNEYTQAYPPDDRDLLMSWSGRHWRKDDTTAKLPAPVSGHILLEANTDNTS
;
A
#
# COMPACT_ATOMS: atom_id res chain seq x y z
N MET A 1 -61.92 -50.16 -22.69
CA MET A 1 -60.96 -49.89 -23.78
C MET A 1 -59.79 -49.16 -23.16
N GLN A 2 -58.85 -49.93 -22.61
CA GLN A 2 -57.49 -50.19 -23.13
C GLN A 2 -56.55 -49.01 -22.83
N GLN A 3 -55.40 -49.13 -22.16
CA GLN A 3 -54.80 -50.09 -21.22
C GLN A 3 -53.56 -49.33 -20.65
N HIS A 4 -53.27 -49.45 -19.34
CA HIS A 4 -51.97 -49.10 -18.70
C HIS A 4 -50.82 -49.99 -19.24
N PRO A 5 -49.49 -49.83 -18.93
CA PRO A 5 -48.80 -49.26 -17.73
C PRO A 5 -47.55 -48.38 -18.00
N ARG A 6 -47.06 -47.52 -17.08
CA ARG A 6 -46.11 -47.67 -15.92
C ARG A 6 -44.65 -48.09 -16.23
N LEU A 7 -43.72 -47.18 -15.87
CA LEU A 7 -42.53 -47.29 -14.99
C LEU A 7 -41.55 -48.49 -15.14
N GLN A 8 -40.25 -48.21 -15.37
CA GLN A 8 -39.14 -48.32 -14.38
C GLN A 8 -37.72 -48.29 -15.03
N ARG A 9 -36.83 -47.47 -14.43
CA ARG A 9 -35.39 -47.68 -14.03
C ARG A 9 -34.39 -48.28 -15.06
N SER A 10 -33.11 -47.90 -15.16
CA SER A 10 -32.17 -47.10 -14.35
C SER A 10 -30.77 -47.02 -15.04
N VAL A 11 -30.02 -45.93 -14.79
CA VAL A 11 -28.55 -45.81 -14.57
C VAL A 11 -27.55 -45.72 -15.76
N PHE A 12 -26.95 -44.51 -15.86
CA PHE A 12 -25.57 -44.05 -16.19
C PHE A 12 -24.76 -44.57 -17.41
N ASP A 13 -24.32 -43.67 -18.32
CA ASP A 13 -22.98 -42.99 -18.37
C ASP A 13 -22.64 -42.47 -19.82
N PRO A 14 -21.50 -41.79 -20.12
CA PRO A 14 -21.31 -40.36 -20.33
C PRO A 14 -20.94 -39.95 -21.78
N ARG A 15 -20.80 -38.63 -21.98
CA ARG A 15 -19.97 -37.89 -22.97
C ARG A 15 -20.73 -36.96 -23.90
N TYR A 16 -20.76 -35.70 -23.44
CA TYR A 16 -20.79 -34.50 -24.26
C TYR A 16 -19.50 -34.42 -25.10
N ILE A 17 -19.66 -34.13 -26.39
CA ILE A 17 -18.60 -33.60 -27.27
C ILE A 17 -19.11 -32.27 -27.80
N GLY A 18 -18.28 -31.24 -27.57
CA GLY A 18 -18.59 -29.83 -27.81
C GLY A 18 -18.48 -29.39 -29.28
N ALA A 19 -19.00 -28.19 -29.51
CA ALA A 19 -18.76 -27.40 -30.70
C ALA A 19 -17.87 -26.22 -30.30
N MET A 20 -16.58 -26.28 -30.67
CA MET A 20 -15.69 -25.13 -30.67
C MET A 20 -16.13 -24.14 -31.76
N ILE A 21 -16.34 -22.89 -31.38
CA ILE A 21 -16.31 -21.76 -32.29
C ILE A 21 -14.88 -21.23 -32.25
N LEU A 22 -14.09 -21.53 -33.28
CA LEU A 22 -12.81 -20.87 -33.54
C LEU A 22 -13.08 -19.40 -33.90
N VAL A 23 -12.67 -18.47 -33.04
CA VAL A 23 -12.45 -17.08 -33.42
C VAL A 23 -11.00 -16.99 -33.89
N THR A 24 -10.79 -17.02 -35.21
CA THR A 24 -9.49 -16.77 -35.81
C THR A 24 -9.22 -15.27 -35.77
N ILE A 25 -8.23 -14.83 -34.96
CA ILE A 25 -7.67 -13.50 -35.06
C ILE A 25 -6.90 -13.45 -36.39
N HIS A 26 -7.42 -12.76 -37.39
CA HIS A 26 -6.68 -12.49 -38.62
C HIS A 26 -5.62 -11.42 -38.33
N GLY A 27 -4.36 -11.86 -38.18
CA GLY A 27 -3.21 -10.98 -38.33
C GLY A 27 -3.25 -10.34 -39.72
N VAL A 28 -3.42 -9.02 -39.77
CA VAL A 28 -3.35 -8.26 -41.01
C VAL A 28 -1.88 -8.19 -41.42
N SER A 29 -1.52 -9.00 -42.40
CA SER A 29 -0.34 -8.75 -43.24
C SER A 29 -0.63 -7.51 -44.10
N SER A 30 -0.09 -6.36 -43.69
CA SER A 30 0.00 -5.17 -44.53
C SER A 30 1.43 -4.65 -44.53
N ASP A 31 1.95 -4.34 -45.71
CA ASP A 31 3.27 -3.74 -45.98
C ASP A 31 3.37 -2.29 -45.42
N ALA A 32 3.13 -2.09 -44.13
CA ALA A 32 3.17 -0.78 -43.49
C ALA A 32 4.60 -0.39 -43.10
N PRO A 33 5.02 0.87 -43.30
CA PRO A 33 6.35 1.34 -42.94
C PRO A 33 6.55 1.34 -41.41
N VAL A 34 7.79 1.08 -40.98
CA VAL A 34 8.23 1.13 -39.57
C VAL A 34 9.04 2.42 -39.39
N CYS A 35 8.82 3.13 -38.29
CA CYS A 35 9.56 4.36 -37.98
C CYS A 35 10.53 4.10 -36.83
N GLU A 36 11.82 4.40 -37.04
CA GLU A 36 12.85 4.38 -35.99
C GLU A 36 13.37 5.81 -35.77
N GLY A 37 13.27 6.31 -34.54
CA GLY A 37 13.88 7.57 -34.10
C GLY A 37 13.10 8.85 -34.46
N ASP A 38 13.29 9.38 -35.67
CA ASP A 38 12.97 10.79 -36.02
C ASP A 38 11.61 10.90 -36.77
N PRO A 39 10.77 11.96 -36.58
CA PRO A 39 9.41 12.10 -37.14
C PRO A 39 9.27 12.18 -38.68
N GLY A 40 10.26 11.73 -39.45
CA GLY A 40 10.24 11.78 -40.92
C GLY A 40 11.00 10.65 -41.62
N GLN A 41 11.56 9.67 -40.90
CA GLN A 41 12.27 8.52 -41.49
C GLN A 41 11.51 7.23 -41.22
N CYS A 42 10.43 7.00 -41.97
CA CYS A 42 9.76 5.71 -41.98
C CYS A 42 10.21 4.96 -43.24
N GLU A 43 11.01 3.91 -43.06
CA GLU A 43 11.47 3.09 -44.18
C GLU A 43 10.38 2.10 -44.60
N SER A 44 10.22 1.88 -45.91
CA SER A 44 9.38 0.82 -46.44
C SER A 44 10.10 -0.52 -46.25
N GLY A 45 9.97 -1.12 -45.06
CA GLY A 45 10.58 -2.39 -44.69
C GLY A 45 9.56 -3.40 -44.18
N ILE A 46 9.96 -4.67 -44.16
CA ILE A 46 9.22 -5.78 -43.54
C ILE A 46 8.92 -5.40 -42.08
N LEU A 47 7.67 -5.58 -41.62
CA LEU A 47 7.25 -5.34 -40.24
C LEU A 47 8.32 -5.85 -39.28
N ALA A 48 8.94 -4.94 -38.53
CA ALA A 48 9.87 -5.31 -37.49
C ALA A 48 9.13 -6.24 -36.51
N PRO A 49 9.72 -7.41 -36.17
CA PRO A 49 9.16 -8.28 -35.14
C PRO A 49 8.97 -7.47 -33.86
N CYS A 50 7.96 -7.82 -33.07
CA CYS A 50 7.76 -7.15 -31.78
C CYS A 50 9.01 -7.35 -30.91
N GLY A 51 9.61 -6.27 -30.42
CA GLY A 51 10.84 -6.35 -29.64
C GLY A 51 10.63 -6.81 -28.19
N LEU A 52 9.45 -6.59 -27.62
CA LEU A 52 9.07 -6.98 -26.27
C LEU A 52 7.63 -7.52 -26.22
N TYR A 53 7.47 -8.69 -25.61
CA TYR A 53 6.18 -9.31 -25.34
C TYR A 53 5.88 -9.28 -23.84
N LEU A 54 4.62 -9.01 -23.49
CA LEU A 54 4.08 -9.30 -22.17
C LEU A 54 3.43 -10.68 -22.22
N ALA A 55 3.88 -11.60 -21.36
CA ALA A 55 3.37 -12.97 -21.31
C ALA A 55 3.55 -13.58 -19.91
N PRO A 56 2.90 -14.71 -19.59
CA PRO A 56 3.11 -15.43 -18.34
C PRO A 56 4.59 -15.81 -18.11
N SER A 57 5.11 -15.54 -16.91
CA SER A 57 6.49 -15.87 -16.53
C SER A 57 6.77 -17.37 -16.67
N THR A 58 8.03 -17.70 -17.02
CA THR A 58 8.53 -19.07 -17.05
C THR A 58 8.63 -19.66 -15.65
N LYS A 59 8.85 -18.83 -14.62
CA LYS A 59 9.02 -19.26 -13.23
C LYS A 59 7.73 -19.23 -12.43
N ASN A 60 6.91 -18.21 -12.67
CA ASN A 60 5.63 -18.05 -12.01
C ASN A 60 4.52 -17.80 -13.06
N PRO A 61 3.95 -18.87 -13.64
CA PRO A 61 2.94 -18.76 -14.71
C PRO A 61 1.67 -17.98 -14.33
N GLU A 62 1.45 -17.70 -13.03
CA GLU A 62 0.32 -16.88 -12.55
C GLU A 62 0.59 -15.36 -12.73
N THR A 63 1.84 -14.97 -12.98
CA THR A 63 2.26 -13.57 -13.13
C THR A 63 2.67 -13.22 -14.56
N LEU A 64 2.36 -12.01 -15.01
CA LEU A 64 2.80 -11.49 -16.31
C LEU A 64 4.15 -10.78 -16.20
N THR A 65 5.05 -11.02 -17.15
CA THR A 65 6.41 -10.46 -17.21
C THR A 65 6.79 -10.13 -18.66
N LEU A 66 7.96 -9.52 -18.84
CA LEU A 66 8.49 -9.19 -20.17
C LEU A 66 9.38 -10.29 -20.74
N HIS A 67 9.21 -10.57 -22.03
CA HIS A 67 10.06 -11.43 -22.84
C HIS A 67 10.65 -10.66 -24.02
N SER A 68 11.91 -10.93 -24.36
CA SER A 68 12.51 -10.40 -25.58
C SER A 68 11.88 -11.09 -26.79
N GLY A 69 11.39 -10.31 -27.75
CA GLY A 69 10.87 -10.87 -29.02
C GLY A 69 11.91 -10.96 -30.14
N VAL A 70 13.15 -10.54 -29.85
CA VAL A 70 14.28 -10.51 -30.77
C VAL A 70 15.56 -10.95 -30.06
N ASP A 71 16.53 -11.43 -30.83
CA ASP A 71 17.88 -11.63 -30.32
C ASP A 71 18.49 -10.26 -30.01
N ARG A 72 19.21 -10.15 -28.89
CA ARG A 72 19.89 -8.92 -28.47
C ARG A 72 21.34 -9.20 -28.16
N ASP A 73 22.21 -8.33 -28.62
CA ASP A 73 23.62 -8.36 -28.23
C ASP A 73 23.81 -7.82 -26.81
N ALA A 74 24.94 -8.12 -26.18
CA ALA A 74 25.28 -7.54 -24.88
C ALA A 74 25.41 -6.00 -24.98
N HIS A 75 24.92 -5.28 -23.97
CA HIS A 75 24.85 -3.82 -23.89
C HIS A 75 23.92 -3.15 -24.91
N GLU A 76 23.03 -3.91 -25.54
CA GLU A 76 21.98 -3.37 -26.40
C GLU A 76 20.83 -2.81 -25.56
N LEU A 77 20.22 -1.71 -26.01
CA LEU A 77 19.08 -1.11 -25.31
C LEU A 77 17.83 -2.00 -25.38
N VAL A 78 17.09 -2.04 -24.28
CA VAL A 78 15.89 -2.85 -24.11
C VAL A 78 14.67 -1.94 -23.98
N GLY A 79 13.74 -2.05 -24.93
CA GLY A 79 12.49 -1.28 -24.93
C GLY A 79 12.68 0.23 -25.14
N GLU A 80 11.59 0.96 -24.98
CA GLU A 80 11.62 2.42 -24.91
C GLU A 80 11.99 2.89 -23.50
N PRO A 81 12.50 4.12 -23.34
CA PRO A 81 12.82 4.65 -22.03
C PRO A 81 11.59 4.80 -21.11
N ASP A 82 11.75 4.45 -19.84
CA ASP A 82 10.70 4.65 -18.83
C ASP A 82 10.64 6.11 -18.35
N ILE A 83 9.47 6.48 -17.85
CA ILE A 83 9.29 7.70 -17.05
C ILE A 83 9.65 7.40 -15.60
N ALA A 84 10.27 8.36 -14.91
CA ALA A 84 10.53 8.26 -13.48
C ALA A 84 9.46 9.01 -12.69
N LEU A 85 8.74 8.31 -11.81
CA LEU A 85 7.71 8.89 -10.96
C LEU A 85 8.19 8.90 -9.50
N PRO A 86 8.78 10.00 -9.02
CA PRO A 86 9.15 10.14 -7.61
C PRO A 86 7.91 10.28 -6.73
N PHE A 87 7.92 9.56 -5.62
CA PHE A 87 6.98 9.70 -4.51
C PHE A 87 7.71 10.43 -3.40
N PHE A 88 7.39 11.71 -3.21
CA PHE A 88 7.99 12.55 -2.19
C PHE A 88 7.11 12.60 -0.96
N ASP A 89 7.68 12.42 0.23
CA ASP A 89 6.90 12.44 1.46
C ASP A 89 5.69 11.50 1.42
N PRO A 90 5.83 10.25 0.90
CA PRO A 90 4.69 9.37 0.72
C PRO A 90 3.99 9.12 2.05
N ASN A 91 2.66 9.17 2.04
CA ASN A 91 1.88 8.58 3.11
C ASN A 91 1.97 7.05 2.98
N LYS A 92 2.90 6.46 3.73
CA LYS A 92 3.12 5.01 3.70
C LYS A 92 2.00 4.30 4.43
N ASN A 93 1.02 3.81 3.68
CA ASN A 93 0.21 2.68 4.11
C ASN A 93 1.00 1.40 3.83
N GLU A 94 1.44 0.71 4.87
CA GLU A 94 2.20 -0.55 4.80
C GLU A 94 1.60 -1.66 3.92
N TRP A 95 0.30 -1.57 3.56
CA TRP A 95 -0.39 -2.55 2.72
C TRP A 95 -0.50 -2.14 1.26
N SER A 96 0.12 -1.04 0.86
CA SER A 96 0.04 -0.55 -0.51
C SER A 96 0.86 -1.42 -1.46
N ALA A 97 0.21 -1.92 -2.51
CA ALA A 97 0.82 -2.72 -3.59
C ALA A 97 2.08 -2.09 -4.21
N TRP A 98 2.19 -0.76 -4.19
CA TRP A 98 3.32 -0.07 -4.81
C TRP A 98 4.64 -0.20 -4.04
N HIS A 99 4.61 -0.50 -2.73
CA HIS A 99 5.83 -0.71 -1.94
C HIS A 99 6.70 -1.85 -2.51
N ASP A 100 6.08 -2.84 -3.17
CA ASP A 100 6.77 -3.97 -3.78
C ASP A 100 7.38 -3.65 -5.16
N MET A 101 7.07 -2.46 -5.70
CA MET A 101 7.37 -2.08 -7.09
C MET A 101 8.31 -0.86 -7.20
N VAL A 102 8.65 -0.24 -6.07
CA VAL A 102 9.48 0.96 -6.06
C VAL A 102 10.96 0.67 -5.87
N TRP A 103 11.75 1.54 -6.45
CA TRP A 103 13.18 1.62 -6.34
C TRP A 103 13.57 2.61 -5.26
N ASN A 104 14.75 2.40 -4.68
CA ASN A 104 15.37 3.45 -3.87
C ASN A 104 15.63 4.69 -4.75
N ILE A 105 15.43 5.86 -4.17
CA ILE A 105 15.45 7.11 -4.94
C ILE A 105 16.87 7.55 -5.36
N ASP A 106 17.90 6.97 -4.72
CA ASP A 106 19.33 7.17 -5.04
C ASP A 106 19.76 6.51 -6.35
N VAL A 107 18.91 5.65 -6.93
CA VAL A 107 19.12 5.07 -8.26
C VAL A 107 19.22 6.15 -9.35
N LEU A 108 18.58 7.31 -9.14
CA LEU A 108 18.71 8.49 -9.98
C LEU A 108 19.45 9.62 -9.24
N ASP A 109 20.59 10.03 -9.78
CA ASP A 109 21.44 11.07 -9.19
C ASP A 109 20.66 12.37 -8.91
N GLY A 110 20.84 12.91 -7.69
CA GLY A 110 20.27 14.20 -7.29
C GLY A 110 18.83 14.15 -6.76
N LEU A 111 18.06 13.12 -7.12
CA LEU A 111 16.65 12.99 -6.73
C LEU A 111 16.49 12.82 -5.20
N ILE A 112 17.44 12.13 -4.55
CA ILE A 112 17.50 11.98 -3.08
C ILE A 112 17.63 13.34 -2.34
N LEU A 113 18.09 14.40 -3.01
CA LEU A 113 18.26 15.74 -2.43
C LEU A 113 17.04 16.65 -2.67
N GLU A 114 16.04 16.21 -3.44
CA GLU A 114 14.84 17.00 -3.72
C GLU A 114 13.84 17.03 -2.55
N ASN A 115 14.10 16.29 -1.48
CA ASN A 115 13.22 16.09 -0.33
C ASN A 115 14.05 16.03 0.99
N SER A 116 13.41 16.13 2.16
CA SER A 116 14.06 16.02 3.48
C SER A 116 13.57 14.88 4.37
N PHE A 117 12.42 14.24 4.08
CA PHE A 117 11.91 13.07 4.76
C PHE A 117 12.09 11.80 3.91
N LEU A 118 11.01 11.06 3.64
CA LEU A 118 11.03 9.80 2.88
C LEU A 118 10.80 10.07 1.40
N SER A 119 11.45 9.31 0.53
CA SER A 119 11.16 9.35 -0.90
C SER A 119 11.47 8.03 -1.59
N GLU A 120 10.65 7.67 -2.56
CA GLU A 120 10.72 6.42 -3.31
C GLU A 120 10.49 6.70 -4.81
N LEU A 121 10.86 5.75 -5.66
CA LEU A 121 10.83 5.94 -7.12
C LEU A 121 10.10 4.79 -7.81
N LEU A 122 9.05 5.11 -8.57
CA LEU A 122 8.38 4.14 -9.44
C LEU A 122 8.83 4.34 -10.89
N LEU A 123 9.17 3.24 -11.58
CA LEU A 123 9.64 3.21 -12.97
C LEU A 123 8.69 2.34 -13.82
N PRO A 124 7.49 2.84 -14.18
CA PRO A 124 6.52 2.05 -14.92
C PRO A 124 7.04 1.73 -16.33
N GLY A 125 7.24 0.44 -16.57
CA GLY A 125 7.70 -0.11 -17.84
C GLY A 125 8.68 -1.26 -17.59
N VAL A 126 9.87 -1.16 -18.17
CA VAL A 126 10.94 -2.15 -17.97
C VAL A 126 11.45 -2.13 -16.52
N GLY A 127 11.32 -1.02 -15.78
CA GLY A 127 11.71 -0.93 -14.38
C GLY A 127 10.82 -1.64 -13.37
N THR A 128 9.60 -2.05 -13.76
CA THR A 128 8.63 -2.64 -12.82
C THR A 128 8.09 -3.99 -13.28
N LEU A 129 8.01 -4.26 -14.59
CA LEU A 129 7.38 -5.48 -15.10
C LEU A 129 8.25 -6.75 -15.08
N PRO A 130 9.58 -6.70 -15.34
CA PRO A 130 10.43 -7.88 -15.23
C PRO A 130 10.49 -8.41 -13.80
N ALA A 131 10.64 -9.73 -13.66
CA ALA A 131 10.81 -10.34 -12.35
C ALA A 131 12.18 -9.98 -11.73
N CYS A 132 12.19 -9.70 -10.43
CA CYS A 132 13.45 -9.58 -9.67
C CYS A 132 14.12 -10.94 -9.49
N SER A 133 15.42 -11.00 -9.75
CA SER A 133 16.24 -12.20 -9.56
C SER A 133 17.29 -11.95 -8.47
N VAL A 134 17.09 -12.53 -7.28
CA VAL A 134 18.13 -12.53 -6.21
C VAL A 134 19.21 -13.59 -6.49
N PHE A 135 18.88 -14.63 -7.27
CA PHE A 135 19.70 -15.84 -7.41
C PHE A 135 20.13 -16.19 -8.84
N GLN A 136 19.46 -15.69 -9.89
CA GLN A 136 19.70 -16.14 -11.27
C GLN A 136 20.46 -15.15 -12.17
N GLY A 137 20.99 -14.09 -11.59
CA GLY A 137 21.72 -13.05 -12.33
C GLY A 137 20.77 -12.19 -13.17
N GLU A 138 21.00 -10.88 -13.17
CA GLU A 138 20.34 -9.99 -14.12
C GLU A 138 20.75 -10.31 -15.55
N ASN A 139 19.79 -10.29 -16.47
CA ASN A 139 20.08 -10.24 -17.91
C ASN A 139 19.77 -8.87 -18.51
N VAL A 140 19.05 -8.01 -17.77
CA VAL A 140 18.82 -6.60 -18.07
C VAL A 140 19.17 -5.76 -16.86
N ARG A 141 19.80 -4.61 -17.08
CA ARG A 141 20.17 -3.67 -16.02
C ARG A 141 19.78 -2.24 -16.37
N LEU A 142 19.55 -1.44 -15.35
CA LEU A 142 19.33 -0.01 -15.51
C LEU A 142 20.61 0.68 -16.00
N LYS A 143 20.50 1.46 -17.07
CA LYS A 143 21.53 2.38 -17.50
C LYS A 143 21.35 3.69 -16.74
N ARG A 144 22.34 4.07 -15.93
CA ARG A 144 22.34 5.31 -15.12
C ARG A 144 22.51 6.60 -15.96
N ASN A 145 21.85 6.67 -17.10
CA ASN A 145 21.79 7.82 -17.99
C ASN A 145 20.31 8.25 -18.05
N HIS A 146 19.84 8.97 -17.05
CA HIS A 146 18.51 9.58 -17.09
C HIS A 146 18.62 11.04 -17.54
N VAL A 147 17.56 11.54 -18.15
CA VAL A 147 17.47 12.93 -18.61
C VAL A 147 16.59 13.69 -17.63
N ILE A 148 17.14 14.76 -17.06
CA ILE A 148 16.36 15.73 -16.30
C ILE A 148 16.09 16.92 -17.23
N ASP A 149 14.91 16.94 -17.84
CA ASP A 149 14.54 18.01 -18.77
C ASP A 149 13.09 18.43 -18.63
N SER A 150 12.89 19.74 -18.45
CA SER A 150 11.58 20.40 -18.47
C SER A 150 10.95 20.48 -19.87
N LEU A 151 11.66 20.09 -20.94
CA LEU A 151 11.20 20.11 -22.33
C LEU A 151 10.70 21.51 -22.74
N ASP A 152 11.53 22.52 -22.44
CA ASP A 152 11.28 23.97 -22.60
C ASP A 152 10.09 24.55 -21.80
N VAL A 153 9.44 23.76 -20.93
CA VAL A 153 8.42 24.27 -20.01
C VAL A 153 9.06 25.14 -18.94
N HIS A 154 8.60 26.39 -18.84
CA HIS A 154 9.16 27.37 -17.94
C HIS A 154 8.16 27.73 -16.84
N ARG A 155 8.51 27.46 -15.58
CA ARG A 155 7.68 27.73 -14.38
C ARG A 155 7.05 29.13 -14.28
N ALA A 156 7.66 30.16 -14.88
CA ALA A 156 7.13 31.52 -14.85
C ALA A 156 6.19 31.86 -16.01
N LYS A 157 6.05 30.97 -17.00
CA LYS A 157 5.32 31.21 -18.24
C LYS A 157 4.24 30.16 -18.51
N ASP A 158 4.49 28.93 -18.08
CA ASP A 158 3.74 27.76 -18.51
C ASP A 158 3.04 27.12 -17.30
N ALA A 159 1.70 27.05 -17.37
CA ALA A 159 0.88 26.44 -16.33
C ALA A 159 1.07 24.92 -16.22
N THR A 160 1.75 24.29 -17.19
CA THR A 160 2.16 22.87 -17.20
C THR A 160 3.40 22.60 -16.37
N ALA A 161 4.07 23.63 -15.84
CA ALA A 161 5.26 23.43 -15.03
C ALA A 161 4.97 22.55 -13.80
N GLY A 162 5.72 21.46 -13.69
CA GLY A 162 5.57 20.46 -12.63
C GLY A 162 4.29 19.61 -12.70
N SER A 163 3.53 19.64 -13.80
CA SER A 163 2.36 18.76 -14.01
C SER A 163 2.73 17.40 -14.61
N PHE A 164 3.98 17.19 -14.97
CA PHE A 164 4.52 15.93 -15.49
C PHE A 164 5.94 15.74 -14.94
N SER A 165 6.47 14.52 -15.01
CA SER A 165 7.83 14.25 -14.54
C SER A 165 8.88 14.85 -15.47
N TYR A 166 9.82 15.58 -14.89
CA TYR A 166 11.01 16.04 -15.60
C TYR A 166 12.12 14.97 -15.63
N HIS A 167 11.93 13.89 -14.86
CA HIS A 167 12.81 12.73 -14.84
C HIS A 167 12.25 11.71 -15.85
N HIS A 168 12.88 11.62 -17.01
CA HIS A 168 12.51 10.70 -18.09
C HIS A 168 13.76 10.20 -18.82
N GLY A 169 13.58 9.35 -19.82
CA GLY A 169 14.72 8.79 -20.55
C GLY A 169 15.46 7.70 -19.76
N VAL A 170 14.80 7.09 -18.77
CA VAL A 170 15.37 6.00 -17.97
C VAL A 170 15.47 4.76 -18.86
N THR A 171 16.69 4.34 -19.20
CA THR A 171 16.91 3.27 -20.20
C THR A 171 17.51 2.02 -19.57
N TYR A 172 17.30 0.89 -20.22
CA TYR A 172 17.81 -0.41 -19.79
C TYR A 172 18.67 -1.00 -20.89
N GLU A 173 19.70 -1.75 -20.51
CA GLU A 173 20.54 -2.48 -21.45
C GLU A 173 20.71 -3.94 -21.03
N THR A 174 20.94 -4.81 -22.01
CA THR A 174 21.26 -6.20 -21.75
C THR A 174 22.64 -6.34 -21.10
N VAL A 175 22.75 -7.24 -20.12
CA VAL A 175 24.01 -7.53 -19.42
C VAL A 175 24.88 -8.50 -20.24
N ARG A 176 24.21 -9.38 -20.97
CA ARG A 176 24.78 -10.38 -21.88
C ARG A 176 23.92 -10.47 -23.14
N SER A 177 24.39 -11.19 -24.15
CA SER A 177 23.51 -11.53 -25.27
C SER A 177 22.29 -12.32 -24.78
N MET A 178 21.13 -12.00 -25.34
CA MET A 178 19.84 -12.61 -25.02
C MET A 178 19.23 -13.19 -26.28
N ALA A 179 18.62 -14.37 -26.16
CA ALA A 179 17.90 -14.98 -27.26
C ALA A 179 16.49 -14.42 -27.38
N ALA A 180 15.95 -14.40 -28.59
CA ALA A 180 14.52 -14.20 -28.80
C ALA A 180 13.73 -15.27 -28.03
N GLY A 181 12.74 -14.86 -27.24
CA GLY A 181 11.95 -15.73 -26.36
C GLY A 181 12.29 -15.65 -24.88
N GLU A 182 13.48 -15.14 -24.54
CA GLU A 182 14.01 -15.14 -23.19
C GLU A 182 13.27 -14.13 -22.28
N GLU A 183 12.96 -14.55 -21.04
CA GLU A 183 12.37 -13.70 -20.01
C GLU A 183 13.38 -12.66 -19.49
N LEU A 184 12.93 -11.43 -19.22
CA LEU A 184 13.75 -10.37 -18.65
C LEU A 184 13.80 -10.49 -17.12
N PHE A 185 14.99 -10.33 -16.55
CA PHE A 185 15.27 -10.30 -15.12
C PHE A 185 16.13 -9.10 -14.77
N LEU A 186 15.68 -8.35 -13.77
CA LEU A 186 16.40 -7.21 -13.19
C LEU A 186 17.14 -7.62 -11.91
N ASP A 187 18.25 -6.93 -11.65
CA ASP A 187 18.92 -6.96 -10.35
C ASP A 187 18.20 -6.01 -9.39
N CYS A 188 17.63 -6.59 -8.34
CA CYS A 188 16.93 -5.85 -7.30
C CYS A 188 17.78 -5.71 -6.01
N LEU A 189 19.12 -5.83 -6.10
CA LEU A 189 20.08 -5.64 -4.99
C LEU A 189 20.19 -4.19 -4.47
N GLY A 190 19.06 -3.59 -4.09
CA GLY A 190 19.02 -2.72 -2.91
C GLY A 190 18.75 -3.58 -1.67
N PRO A 191 18.89 -3.06 -0.42
CA PRO A 191 18.37 -3.80 0.73
C PRO A 191 16.92 -4.19 0.39
N PRO A 192 16.52 -5.47 0.59
CA PRO A 192 15.17 -5.89 0.25
C PRO A 192 14.22 -4.90 0.93
N PRO A 193 13.16 -4.42 0.26
CA PRO A 193 12.10 -3.78 1.01
C PRO A 193 11.76 -4.76 2.14
N PRO A 194 11.70 -4.32 3.41
CA PRO A 194 11.02 -5.15 4.38
C PRO A 194 9.65 -5.40 3.75
N PHE A 195 9.32 -6.67 3.54
CA PHE A 195 8.08 -7.13 2.91
C PHE A 195 8.03 -7.18 1.38
N ARG A 196 9.02 -7.77 0.69
CA ARG A 196 8.56 -8.69 -0.36
C ARG A 196 7.79 -9.79 0.38
N ARG A 197 6.47 -9.83 0.22
CA ARG A 197 5.60 -10.82 0.87
C ARG A 197 5.97 -12.20 0.33
N ASP A 198 6.99 -12.82 0.92
CA ASP A 198 7.19 -14.24 0.74
C ASP A 198 5.91 -14.91 1.26
N LYS A 199 5.16 -15.52 0.35
CA LYS A 199 4.26 -16.62 0.69
C LYS A 199 5.16 -17.76 1.17
N GLU A 200 5.76 -17.63 2.34
CA GLU A 200 6.02 -18.81 3.14
C GLU A 200 4.65 -19.44 3.35
N LYS A 201 4.44 -20.58 2.71
CA LYS A 201 3.32 -21.43 3.06
C LYS A 201 3.42 -21.64 4.56
N ASP A 202 2.39 -21.18 5.28
CA ASP A 202 2.10 -21.57 6.65
C ASP A 202 1.90 -23.11 6.66
N GLU A 203 2.99 -23.87 6.62
CA GLU A 203 3.03 -25.26 7.09
C GLU A 203 3.52 -25.21 8.53
N ASP A 204 2.53 -25.18 9.40
CA ASP A 204 2.57 -25.31 10.85
C ASP A 204 3.11 -26.68 11.25
N ASP A 205 4.42 -26.89 11.10
CA ASP A 205 5.11 -28.06 11.64
C ASP A 205 6.11 -27.59 12.71
N GLY A 206 5.59 -27.45 13.93
CA GLY A 206 6.40 -27.22 15.12
C GLY A 206 7.43 -28.32 15.33
N ASN A 207 8.66 -28.09 14.86
CA ASN A 207 9.86 -28.64 15.48
C ASN A 207 11.08 -27.80 15.09
N GLY A 208 11.67 -27.13 16.09
CA GLY A 208 12.92 -26.42 15.90
C GLY A 208 14.06 -27.41 15.74
N ASP A 209 14.60 -27.51 14.53
CA ASP A 209 16.00 -27.86 14.27
C ASP A 209 16.46 -27.06 13.05
N LEU A 210 17.53 -26.29 13.24
CA LEU A 210 18.25 -25.56 12.20
C LEU A 210 19.01 -26.57 11.34
N ASP A 211 18.35 -27.20 10.37
CA ASP A 211 19.03 -27.94 9.32
C ASP A 211 19.28 -27.02 8.11
N ASN A 212 20.58 -26.72 7.90
CA ASN A 212 21.13 -26.17 6.66
C ASN A 212 21.02 -27.21 5.54
N ASP A 213 19.79 -27.49 5.09
CA ASP A 213 19.60 -28.26 3.86
C ASP A 213 19.79 -27.33 2.66
N VAL A 214 21.04 -27.34 2.20
CA VAL A 214 21.43 -27.01 0.84
C VAL A 214 20.50 -27.79 -0.09
N TYR A 215 19.56 -27.11 -0.74
CA TYR A 215 18.90 -27.62 -1.93
C TYR A 215 19.95 -27.71 -3.05
N GLU A 216 20.76 -28.78 -3.04
CA GLU A 216 21.32 -29.33 -4.26
C GLU A 216 20.13 -29.92 -5.02
N ASP A 217 19.57 -29.13 -5.95
CA ASP A 217 18.62 -29.62 -6.94
C ASP A 217 19.38 -30.56 -7.89
N GLU A 218 19.54 -31.82 -7.46
CA GLU A 218 19.94 -32.94 -8.32
C GLU A 218 18.76 -33.34 -9.23
N ASN A 219 18.29 -32.42 -10.05
CA ASN A 219 17.55 -32.71 -11.27
C ASN A 219 17.88 -31.63 -12.29
N GLY A 220 18.80 -31.95 -13.20
CA GLY A 220 19.09 -31.11 -14.36
C GLY A 220 17.86 -30.89 -15.24
N GLY A 221 17.10 -29.84 -14.95
CA GLY A 221 16.25 -29.14 -15.90
C GLY A 221 17.16 -28.44 -16.90
N GLY A 222 17.03 -28.78 -18.18
CA GLY A 222 17.90 -28.25 -19.23
C GLY A 222 17.71 -26.73 -19.41
N GLU A 223 18.71 -26.10 -19.99
CA GLU A 223 18.69 -24.72 -20.53
C GLU A 223 17.49 -24.43 -21.49
N ASP A 224 16.65 -25.43 -21.80
CA ASP A 224 15.53 -25.35 -22.75
C ASP A 224 14.19 -24.87 -22.13
N ASP A 225 14.03 -24.77 -20.81
CA ASP A 225 12.75 -24.38 -20.16
C ASP A 225 12.62 -22.85 -19.87
N GLU A 226 13.69 -22.06 -20.03
CA GLU A 226 13.70 -20.61 -19.74
C GLU A 226 13.35 -19.71 -20.97
N ILE A 227 13.26 -20.29 -22.17
CA ILE A 227 13.05 -19.54 -23.42
C ILE A 227 11.72 -19.96 -24.06
N ARG A 228 10.78 -19.02 -24.21
CA ARG A 228 9.52 -19.25 -24.94
C ARG A 228 9.77 -19.16 -26.44
N SER A 229 9.21 -20.06 -27.25
CA SER A 229 9.32 -19.90 -28.70
C SER A 229 8.59 -18.64 -29.18
N LEU A 230 9.04 -18.07 -30.29
CA LEU A 230 8.39 -16.89 -30.88
C LEU A 230 6.95 -17.17 -31.30
N GLU A 231 6.65 -18.37 -31.81
CA GLU A 231 5.28 -18.77 -32.10
C GLU A 231 4.43 -18.81 -30.83
N TRP A 232 4.98 -19.32 -29.72
CA TRP A 232 4.28 -19.35 -28.45
C TRP A 232 3.98 -17.93 -27.94
N LEU A 233 4.94 -17.01 -28.03
CA LEU A 233 4.74 -15.60 -27.65
C LEU A 233 3.73 -14.88 -28.54
N GLN A 234 3.66 -15.24 -29.83
CA GLN A 234 2.64 -14.71 -30.74
C GLN A 234 1.24 -15.25 -30.42
N GLU A 235 1.14 -16.47 -29.92
CA GLU A 235 -0.13 -17.13 -29.58
C GLU A 235 -0.64 -16.79 -28.16
N ASN A 236 0.27 -16.60 -27.20
CA ASN A 236 -0.04 -16.50 -25.77
C ASN A 236 0.44 -15.19 -25.12
N GLY A 237 1.27 -14.41 -25.80
CA GLY A 237 1.74 -13.10 -25.35
C GLY A 237 1.08 -11.97 -26.13
N VAL A 238 1.28 -10.73 -25.66
CA VAL A 238 0.89 -9.53 -26.40
C VAL A 238 2.08 -8.61 -26.57
N CYS A 239 2.20 -8.06 -27.77
CA CYS A 239 3.23 -7.08 -28.10
C CYS A 239 3.04 -5.79 -27.30
N VAL A 240 4.06 -5.38 -26.55
CA VAL A 240 4.10 -4.10 -25.81
C VAL A 240 5.07 -3.08 -26.43
N ASP A 241 5.69 -3.44 -27.55
CA ASP A 241 6.68 -2.62 -28.28
C ASP A 241 6.08 -1.92 -29.50
N ASN A 242 4.91 -1.30 -29.33
CA ASN A 242 4.20 -0.58 -30.40
C ASN A 242 4.30 0.94 -30.27
N ILE A 243 4.83 1.43 -29.17
CA ILE A 243 4.94 2.85 -28.84
C ILE A 243 6.41 3.24 -28.89
N TRP A 244 6.71 4.42 -29.43
CA TRP A 244 7.97 5.12 -29.21
C TRP A 244 7.70 6.48 -28.58
N ILE A 245 8.68 7.01 -27.85
CA ILE A 245 8.54 8.26 -27.08
C ILE A 245 9.30 9.39 -27.75
N GLY A 246 8.65 10.53 -27.94
CA GLY A 246 9.27 11.72 -28.51
C GLY A 246 8.57 13.01 -28.09
N PRO A 247 9.06 14.19 -28.50
CA PRO A 247 8.40 15.47 -28.21
C PRO A 247 6.97 15.49 -28.76
N SER A 248 5.99 15.89 -27.94
CA SER A 248 4.58 15.95 -28.37
C SER A 248 4.39 16.92 -29.54
N THR A 249 3.43 16.61 -30.41
CA THR A 249 2.95 17.52 -31.45
C THR A 249 2.20 18.73 -30.88
N LYS A 250 1.82 18.69 -29.60
CA LYS A 250 1.26 19.82 -28.84
C LYS A 250 2.37 20.55 -28.08
N LEU A 251 2.38 21.88 -28.22
CA LEU A 251 3.39 22.72 -27.58
C LEU A 251 3.20 22.79 -26.06
N GLY A 252 4.31 22.69 -25.32
CA GLY A 252 4.36 22.98 -23.88
C GLY A 252 3.80 21.89 -22.97
N ILE A 253 3.56 20.67 -23.47
CA ILE A 253 3.06 19.53 -22.69
C ILE A 253 4.07 18.39 -22.54
N GLY A 254 5.31 18.59 -22.99
CA GLY A 254 6.39 17.62 -22.87
C GLY A 254 6.39 16.55 -23.98
N ASN A 255 6.72 15.32 -23.61
CA ASN A 255 6.78 14.19 -24.54
C ASN A 255 5.40 13.57 -24.78
N GLY A 256 5.28 12.86 -25.89
CA GLY A 256 4.10 12.10 -26.30
C GLY A 256 4.45 10.67 -26.68
N ALA A 257 3.43 9.81 -26.68
CA ALA A 257 3.50 8.45 -27.17
C ALA A 257 3.10 8.39 -28.65
N PHE A 258 3.91 7.76 -29.48
CA PHE A 258 3.71 7.66 -30.93
C PHE A 258 3.70 6.20 -31.38
N THR A 259 2.89 5.87 -32.38
CA THR A 259 2.88 4.49 -32.90
C THR A 259 4.14 4.20 -33.73
N LYS A 260 4.82 3.06 -33.48
CA LYS A 260 5.95 2.59 -34.32
C LYS A 260 5.49 2.04 -35.67
N ARG A 261 4.25 1.55 -35.73
CA ARG A 261 3.62 0.90 -36.88
C ARG A 261 2.18 1.37 -37.05
N ALA A 262 1.64 1.25 -38.26
CA ALA A 262 0.23 1.58 -38.49
C ALA A 262 -0.69 0.68 -37.66
N VAL A 263 -1.71 1.27 -37.03
CA VAL A 263 -2.68 0.57 -36.18
C VAL A 263 -4.07 0.69 -36.81
N ALA A 264 -4.73 -0.45 -37.03
CA ALA A 264 -6.07 -0.46 -37.61
C ALA A 264 -7.11 -0.02 -36.58
N LYS A 265 -8.27 0.46 -37.07
CA LYS A 265 -9.39 0.79 -36.18
C LYS A 265 -9.83 -0.42 -35.36
N GLY A 266 -9.97 -0.24 -34.04
CA GLY A 266 -10.47 -1.24 -33.12
C GLY A 266 -9.44 -2.26 -32.65
N THR A 267 -8.18 -2.17 -33.09
CA THR A 267 -7.10 -3.03 -32.61
C THR A 267 -6.43 -2.43 -31.37
N VAL A 268 -5.92 -3.31 -30.51
CA VAL A 268 -5.12 -2.93 -29.34
C VAL A 268 -3.81 -2.30 -29.81
N ILE A 269 -3.52 -1.12 -29.30
CA ILE A 269 -2.26 -0.39 -29.48
C ILE A 269 -1.23 -1.01 -28.53
N ALA A 270 -1.56 -1.05 -27.24
CA ALA A 270 -0.75 -1.67 -26.20
C ALA A 270 -1.64 -2.08 -25.00
N PRO A 271 -1.40 -3.24 -24.38
CA PRO A 271 -1.94 -3.60 -23.09
C PRO A 271 -1.08 -3.01 -21.96
N SER A 272 -1.65 -2.84 -20.77
CA SER A 272 -0.92 -2.44 -19.58
C SER A 272 -1.46 -3.12 -18.34
N PRO A 273 -0.63 -3.89 -17.61
CA PRO A 273 -0.87 -4.17 -16.21
C PRO A 273 -1.14 -2.85 -15.48
N VAL A 274 -2.03 -2.88 -14.49
CA VAL A 274 -2.29 -1.73 -13.64
C VAL A 274 -2.00 -2.04 -12.18
N LEU A 275 -1.26 -1.14 -11.56
CA LEU A 275 -1.14 -1.06 -10.12
C LEU A 275 -2.39 -0.36 -9.58
N HIS A 276 -3.17 -1.06 -8.74
CA HIS A 276 -4.34 -0.50 -8.08
C HIS A 276 -3.92 0.16 -6.76
N LEU A 277 -4.40 1.38 -6.51
CA LEU A 277 -4.04 2.19 -5.35
C LEU A 277 -5.28 2.76 -4.70
N ASP A 278 -5.27 2.87 -3.37
CA ASP A 278 -6.22 3.76 -2.71
C ASP A 278 -5.79 5.21 -2.95
N ARG A 279 -6.74 6.07 -3.32
CA ARG A 279 -6.53 7.48 -3.61
C ARG A 279 -5.83 8.25 -2.49
N SER A 280 -5.99 7.84 -1.23
CA SER A 280 -5.32 8.46 -0.07
C SER A 280 -3.79 8.24 -0.07
N GLN A 281 -3.30 7.20 -0.73
CA GLN A 281 -1.86 6.90 -0.85
C GLN A 281 -1.11 7.92 -1.71
N LEU A 282 -1.82 8.69 -2.55
CA LEU A 282 -1.24 9.76 -3.34
C LEU A 282 -1.33 11.12 -2.65
N GLN A 283 -1.76 11.19 -1.40
CA GLN A 283 -1.75 12.42 -0.62
C GLN A 283 -0.36 12.65 0.00
N ILE A 284 0.06 13.92 0.03
CA ILE A 284 1.20 14.36 0.83
C ILE A 284 0.63 15.05 2.05
N VAL A 285 0.95 14.55 3.24
CA VAL A 285 0.53 15.13 4.52
C VAL A 285 1.67 15.93 5.15
N GLU A 286 1.35 16.93 5.98
CA GLU A 286 2.39 17.70 6.67
C GLU A 286 3.18 16.75 7.57
N GLN A 287 4.50 16.75 7.39
CA GLN A 287 5.44 15.93 8.13
C GLN A 287 6.29 16.78 9.06
N ARG A 288 6.60 16.27 10.26
CA ARG A 288 7.45 16.97 11.23
C ARG A 288 8.45 16.00 11.86
N PHE A 289 9.72 16.39 11.86
CA PHE A 289 10.67 15.80 12.80
C PHE A 289 10.26 16.23 14.20
N ARG A 290 10.10 15.27 15.11
CA ARG A 290 9.66 15.58 16.48
C ARG A 290 10.59 14.99 17.51
N GLU A 291 10.97 15.82 18.48
CA GLU A 291 11.36 15.38 19.82
C GLU A 291 10.07 15.07 20.60
N ASP A 292 9.41 13.94 20.32
CA ASP A 292 8.11 13.60 20.94
C ASP A 292 8.30 13.16 22.41
N PRO A 293 7.33 13.40 23.34
CA PRO A 293 7.28 12.74 24.63
C PRO A 293 6.94 11.25 24.50
N PHE A 294 6.41 10.84 23.33
CA PHE A 294 6.23 9.44 22.99
C PHE A 294 7.58 8.80 22.66
N PRO A 295 7.86 7.60 23.17
CA PRO A 295 9.12 6.92 22.93
C PRO A 295 9.48 6.81 21.43
N PRO A 296 10.76 6.90 21.05
CA PRO A 296 11.23 6.82 19.67
C PRO A 296 10.74 5.60 18.88
N PHE A 297 10.36 4.51 19.57
CA PHE A 297 9.95 3.26 18.94
C PHE A 297 8.57 3.30 18.26
N PHE A 298 7.76 4.35 18.43
CA PHE A 298 6.50 4.50 17.68
C PHE A 298 6.72 4.85 16.21
N ARG A 299 7.96 5.18 15.80
CA ARG A 299 8.29 5.60 14.44
C ARG A 299 9.58 4.93 13.98
N GLU A 300 9.51 4.17 12.90
CA GLU A 300 10.70 3.56 12.26
C GLU A 300 11.68 4.63 11.75
N HIS A 301 11.16 5.79 11.35
CA HIS A 301 11.91 6.86 10.67
C HIS A 301 11.97 8.18 11.46
N GLY A 302 11.39 8.27 12.67
CA GLY A 302 11.42 9.49 13.49
C GLY A 302 10.60 10.69 12.94
N VAL A 303 9.71 10.47 11.96
CA VAL A 303 8.85 11.52 11.37
C VAL A 303 7.41 11.37 11.84
N GLU A 304 6.80 12.46 12.30
CA GLU A 304 5.36 12.53 12.57
C GLU A 304 4.61 12.89 11.29
N TYR A 305 3.62 12.10 10.92
CA TYR A 305 2.62 12.48 9.93
C TYR A 305 1.47 13.20 10.64
N SER A 306 1.12 14.38 10.15
CA SER A 306 -0.07 15.08 10.56
C SER A 306 -1.27 14.68 9.72
N ASP A 307 -2.43 15.08 10.19
CA ASP A 307 -3.69 14.98 9.48
C ASP A 307 -3.80 15.95 8.29
N TYR A 308 -2.92 16.94 8.17
CA TYR A 308 -3.12 18.03 7.22
C TYR A 308 -2.52 17.68 5.85
N VAL A 309 -3.37 17.40 4.86
CA VAL A 309 -2.94 17.21 3.46
C VAL A 309 -2.36 18.53 2.93
N VAL A 310 -1.07 18.55 2.66
CA VAL A 310 -0.33 19.69 2.11
C VAL A 310 -0.18 19.63 0.59
N GLY A 311 -0.39 18.46 -0.01
CA GLY A 311 -0.22 18.26 -1.44
C GLY A 311 -0.70 16.90 -1.95
N GLN A 312 -0.42 16.64 -3.21
CA GLN A 312 -0.67 15.37 -3.89
C GLN A 312 0.58 14.94 -4.66
N GLN A 313 0.86 13.64 -4.69
CA GLN A 313 1.94 13.04 -5.45
C GLN A 313 1.77 13.35 -6.95
N LEU A 314 2.90 13.54 -7.64
CA LEU A 314 2.91 13.68 -9.10
C LEU A 314 2.27 12.48 -9.80
N ALA A 315 2.43 11.28 -9.23
CA ALA A 315 1.86 10.04 -9.73
C ALA A 315 0.34 10.11 -9.97
N LEU A 316 -0.40 10.98 -9.26
CA LEU A 316 -1.84 11.16 -9.46
C LEU A 316 -2.17 11.55 -10.92
N ASN A 317 -1.31 12.31 -11.60
CA ASN A 317 -1.51 12.72 -12.99
C ASN A 317 -1.40 11.58 -14.01
N TYR A 318 -0.88 10.42 -13.57
CA TYR A 318 -0.69 9.22 -14.38
C TYR A 318 -1.70 8.12 -14.01
N CYS A 319 -2.46 8.31 -12.93
CA CYS A 319 -3.50 7.40 -12.50
C CYS A 319 -4.82 7.63 -13.26
N TYR A 320 -5.52 6.55 -13.55
CA TYR A 320 -6.88 6.54 -14.05
C TYR A 320 -7.84 6.41 -12.86
N GLY A 321 -8.88 7.22 -12.82
CA GLY A 321 -9.80 7.24 -11.70
C GLY A 321 -11.16 7.86 -11.98
N HIS A 322 -12.06 7.71 -11.03
CA HIS A 322 -13.39 8.29 -11.06
C HIS A 322 -13.67 9.07 -9.76
N PRO A 323 -14.32 10.25 -9.81
CA PRO A 323 -14.60 11.05 -8.60
C PRO A 323 -15.39 10.31 -7.52
N ASP A 324 -16.31 9.44 -7.91
CA ASP A 324 -17.11 8.62 -6.99
C ASP A 324 -16.36 7.36 -6.44
N SER A 325 -15.07 7.17 -6.75
CA SER A 325 -14.30 5.98 -6.35
C SER A 325 -12.96 6.36 -5.72
N ASN A 326 -12.54 5.56 -4.73
CA ASN A 326 -11.22 5.64 -4.12
C ASN A 326 -10.18 4.78 -4.86
N VAL A 327 -10.59 3.96 -5.83
CA VAL A 327 -9.67 3.16 -6.64
C VAL A 327 -9.01 4.03 -7.70
N LEU A 328 -7.69 4.05 -7.69
CA LEU A 328 -6.85 4.57 -8.76
C LEU A 328 -6.13 3.42 -9.45
N LEU A 329 -5.99 3.51 -10.77
CA LEU A 329 -5.25 2.53 -11.57
C LEU A 329 -4.06 3.22 -12.24
N LEU A 330 -2.85 2.78 -11.92
CA LEU A 330 -1.62 3.28 -12.53
C LEU A 330 -1.09 2.29 -13.56
N PRO A 331 -1.07 2.62 -14.86
CA PRO A 331 -0.55 1.72 -15.90
C PRO A 331 0.96 1.55 -15.80
N LEU A 332 1.42 0.31 -15.95
CA LEU A 332 2.81 -0.09 -15.79
C LEU A 332 3.51 -0.46 -17.11
N ALA A 333 2.83 -0.49 -18.25
CA ALA A 333 3.48 -0.87 -19.51
C ALA A 333 4.34 0.26 -20.12
N PRO A 334 5.43 -0.10 -20.84
CA PRO A 334 6.32 0.87 -21.47
C PRO A 334 5.57 1.85 -22.39
N GLY A 335 5.91 3.13 -22.32
CA GLY A 335 5.38 4.18 -23.20
C GLY A 335 3.94 4.65 -22.92
N ILE A 336 3.14 3.89 -22.16
CA ILE A 336 1.73 4.24 -21.89
C ILE A 336 1.58 5.56 -21.15
N ASN A 337 2.47 5.82 -20.19
CA ASN A 337 2.43 7.02 -19.35
C ASN A 337 2.78 8.32 -20.11
N PHE A 338 3.09 8.25 -21.42
CA PHE A 338 3.31 9.39 -22.31
C PHE A 338 2.12 9.64 -23.27
N ILE A 339 1.05 8.85 -23.22
CA ILE A 339 -0.15 9.11 -24.02
C ILE A 339 -0.83 10.37 -23.50
N ASN A 340 -1.01 11.38 -24.36
CA ASN A 340 -1.51 12.70 -23.96
C ASN A 340 -3.03 12.85 -24.13
N HIS A 341 -3.58 13.91 -23.52
CA HIS A 341 -4.98 14.31 -23.63
C HIS A 341 -5.33 14.96 -24.98
N ASP A 342 -6.45 14.56 -25.60
CA ASP A 342 -7.19 15.34 -26.60
C ASP A 342 -8.71 15.11 -26.51
N ALA A 343 -9.46 16.10 -26.04
CA ALA A 343 -10.94 16.02 -25.97
C ALA A 343 -11.64 16.15 -27.33
N ILE A 344 -10.99 16.76 -28.34
CA ILE A 344 -11.62 17.12 -29.62
C ILE A 344 -11.42 16.00 -30.64
N SER A 345 -10.20 15.47 -30.71
CA SER A 345 -9.80 14.48 -31.71
C SER A 345 -8.96 13.35 -31.08
N PRO A 346 -9.45 12.66 -30.04
CA PRO A 346 -8.79 11.46 -29.55
C PRO A 346 -8.77 10.40 -30.65
N ASN A 347 -7.68 9.65 -30.74
CA ASN A 347 -7.53 8.54 -31.68
C ASN A 347 -7.44 7.18 -30.98
N ALA A 348 -7.43 7.15 -29.65
CA ALA A 348 -7.49 5.94 -28.83
C ALA A 348 -8.48 6.06 -27.64
N PHE A 349 -8.80 4.94 -27.01
CA PHE A 349 -9.58 4.85 -25.77
C PHE A 349 -9.13 3.64 -24.92
N VAL A 350 -9.50 3.62 -23.64
CA VAL A 350 -9.13 2.56 -22.71
C VAL A 350 -10.31 1.61 -22.45
N ARG A 351 -10.04 0.30 -22.33
CA ARG A 351 -10.99 -0.74 -21.89
C ARG A 351 -10.28 -1.80 -21.03
N TRP A 352 -11.04 -2.63 -20.31
CA TRP A 352 -10.51 -3.85 -19.70
C TRP A 352 -10.07 -4.84 -20.77
N SER A 353 -8.99 -5.57 -20.51
CA SER A 353 -8.45 -6.57 -21.42
C SER A 353 -9.42 -7.72 -21.65
N THR A 354 -9.31 -8.32 -22.84
CA THR A 354 -10.06 -9.53 -23.22
C THR A 354 -9.14 -10.66 -23.72
N SER A 355 -7.82 -10.48 -23.65
CA SER A 355 -6.88 -11.19 -24.53
C SER A 355 -5.73 -11.93 -23.85
N LEU A 356 -5.52 -11.77 -22.54
CA LEU A 356 -4.41 -12.43 -21.82
C LEU A 356 -4.79 -13.09 -20.50
N THR A 357 -5.90 -12.66 -19.90
CA THR A 357 -6.43 -13.21 -18.67
C THR A 357 -7.94 -13.38 -18.85
N GLU A 358 -8.52 -14.42 -18.24
CA GLU A 358 -9.96 -14.43 -17.97
C GLU A 358 -10.31 -13.14 -17.21
N PRO A 359 -11.53 -12.60 -17.33
CA PRO A 359 -11.94 -11.44 -16.54
C PRO A 359 -11.59 -11.69 -15.08
N SER A 360 -10.67 -10.90 -14.54
CA SER A 360 -10.16 -11.10 -13.19
C SER A 360 -11.33 -11.02 -12.20
N ASP A 361 -11.42 -11.99 -11.29
CA ASP A 361 -12.40 -12.01 -10.19
C ASP A 361 -12.38 -10.69 -9.39
N TRP A 362 -11.26 -9.96 -9.44
CA TRP A 362 -11.08 -8.64 -8.84
C TRP A 362 -12.06 -7.58 -9.37
N LEU A 363 -12.57 -7.72 -10.60
CA LEU A 363 -13.62 -6.83 -11.11
C LEU A 363 -14.96 -7.08 -10.42
N GLU A 364 -15.16 -8.25 -9.81
CA GLU A 364 -16.34 -8.60 -9.01
C GLU A 364 -16.17 -8.26 -7.52
N GLU A 365 -14.94 -8.02 -7.08
CA GLU A 365 -14.59 -7.63 -5.71
C GLU A 365 -14.92 -6.17 -5.37
N THR A 366 -15.16 -5.90 -4.09
CA THR A 366 -15.26 -4.52 -3.60
C THR A 366 -13.91 -3.80 -3.72
N ALA A 367 -13.90 -2.46 -3.82
CA ALA A 367 -12.65 -1.67 -3.82
C ALA A 367 -11.73 -2.03 -2.64
N HIS A 368 -12.35 -2.37 -1.52
CA HIS A 368 -11.69 -2.79 -0.30
C HIS A 368 -10.99 -4.15 -0.44
N GLN A 369 -11.66 -5.16 -1.02
CA GLN A 369 -11.07 -6.48 -1.29
C GLN A 369 -9.93 -6.36 -2.30
N LEU A 370 -10.09 -5.50 -3.30
CA LEU A 370 -9.02 -5.21 -4.26
C LEU A 370 -7.74 -4.72 -3.56
N PHE A 371 -7.85 -3.80 -2.60
CA PHE A 371 -6.68 -3.33 -1.83
C PHE A 371 -6.16 -4.35 -0.80
N ALA A 372 -6.93 -5.41 -0.55
CA ALA A 372 -6.60 -6.47 0.38
C ALA A 372 -5.64 -7.48 -0.18
N GLU A 373 -5.47 -7.60 -1.50
CA GLU A 373 -4.69 -8.66 -2.12
C GLU A 373 -3.22 -8.25 -2.35
N SER A 374 -2.34 -9.21 -2.66
CA SER A 374 -1.01 -8.89 -3.21
C SER A 374 -1.15 -8.57 -4.70
N VAL A 375 -0.15 -7.90 -5.28
CA VAL A 375 -0.11 -7.53 -6.72
C VAL A 375 0.02 -8.74 -7.65
N ASP A 376 -0.12 -9.97 -7.12
CA ASP A 376 0.13 -11.21 -7.83
C ASP A 376 -0.94 -11.49 -8.92
N GLY A 377 -2.16 -10.96 -8.76
CA GLY A 377 -3.14 -10.93 -9.86
C GLY A 377 -2.96 -9.67 -10.72
N THR A 378 -3.08 -9.81 -12.03
CA THR A 378 -2.85 -8.68 -12.93
C THR A 378 -4.17 -8.17 -13.52
N LEU A 379 -4.70 -7.07 -12.97
CA LEU A 379 -5.65 -6.24 -13.70
C LEU A 379 -4.95 -5.71 -14.94
N LEU A 380 -5.59 -5.87 -16.09
CA LEU A 380 -5.01 -5.54 -17.38
C LEU A 380 -5.97 -4.62 -18.13
N ILE A 381 -5.48 -3.43 -18.49
CA ILE A 381 -6.20 -2.50 -19.37
C ILE A 381 -5.59 -2.52 -20.76
N GLU A 382 -6.38 -2.16 -21.77
CA GLU A 382 -5.95 -2.07 -23.17
C GLU A 382 -6.24 -0.67 -23.71
N PHE A 383 -5.27 -0.12 -24.45
CA PHE A 383 -5.43 1.09 -25.25
C PHE A 383 -5.80 0.68 -26.66
N VAL A 384 -6.95 1.13 -27.16
CA VAL A 384 -7.54 0.65 -28.42
C VAL A 384 -7.77 1.80 -29.38
N ALA A 385 -7.42 1.61 -30.64
CA ALA A 385 -7.54 2.65 -31.67
C ALA A 385 -9.01 2.93 -32.03
N LEU A 386 -9.44 4.19 -31.95
CA LEU A 386 -10.78 4.68 -32.36
C LEU A 386 -10.95 4.76 -33.89
N ARG A 387 -9.83 4.89 -34.59
CA ARG A 387 -9.70 4.95 -36.05
C ARG A 387 -8.37 4.33 -36.47
N GLU A 388 -8.12 4.29 -37.77
CA GLU A 388 -6.77 3.99 -38.26
C GLU A 388 -5.80 5.09 -37.79
N ILE A 389 -4.63 4.67 -37.30
CA ILE A 389 -3.53 5.52 -36.81
C ILE A 389 -2.32 5.18 -37.68
N ALA A 390 -1.74 6.18 -38.35
CA ALA A 390 -0.56 5.97 -39.18
C ALA A 390 0.69 5.74 -38.34
N ALA A 391 1.67 4.99 -38.87
CA ALA A 391 2.98 4.89 -38.24
C ALA A 391 3.58 6.30 -38.04
N GLY A 392 4.15 6.55 -36.86
CA GLY A 392 4.68 7.85 -36.45
C GLY A 392 3.63 8.86 -36.01
N GLU A 393 2.34 8.51 -35.99
CA GLU A 393 1.28 9.39 -35.47
C GLU A 393 1.20 9.32 -33.94
N GLU A 394 1.03 10.48 -33.28
CA GLU A 394 0.87 10.60 -31.83
C GLU A 394 -0.47 10.02 -31.38
N ILE A 395 -0.44 9.32 -30.25
CA ILE A 395 -1.60 8.70 -29.62
C ILE A 395 -2.19 9.69 -28.61
N PHE A 396 -3.49 9.93 -28.75
CA PHE A 396 -4.26 10.77 -27.84
C PHE A 396 -5.51 10.04 -27.34
N ILE A 397 -5.80 10.22 -26.06
CA ILE A 397 -7.05 9.78 -25.43
C ILE A 397 -7.79 10.98 -24.84
N ASP A 398 -9.09 10.83 -24.64
CA ASP A 398 -9.86 11.81 -23.87
C ASP A 398 -9.71 11.49 -22.37
N TYR A 399 -9.26 12.46 -21.58
CA TYR A 399 -9.10 12.35 -20.13
C TYR A 399 -10.41 12.66 -19.39
N GLY A 400 -11.48 12.97 -20.11
CA GLY A 400 -12.79 13.23 -19.56
C GLY A 400 -13.03 14.68 -19.16
N GLU A 401 -14.32 15.03 -19.08
CA GLU A 401 -14.79 16.39 -18.84
C GLU A 401 -14.37 16.95 -17.48
N THR A 402 -14.28 16.10 -16.45
CA THR A 402 -13.84 16.49 -15.10
C THR A 402 -12.39 16.98 -15.12
N TRP A 403 -11.51 16.21 -15.75
CA TRP A 403 -10.11 16.59 -15.96
C TRP A 403 -9.99 17.87 -16.79
N SER A 404 -10.69 17.96 -17.94
CA SER A 404 -10.62 19.16 -18.80
C SER A 404 -11.12 20.42 -18.07
N THR A 405 -12.13 20.29 -17.21
CA THR A 405 -12.65 21.39 -16.40
C THR A 405 -11.64 21.81 -15.34
N ALA A 406 -11.02 20.85 -14.66
CA ALA A 406 -9.97 21.12 -13.67
C ALA A 406 -8.75 21.79 -14.33
N TRP A 407 -8.29 21.29 -15.48
CA TRP A 407 -7.18 21.86 -16.24
C TRP A 407 -7.45 23.31 -16.68
N ASN A 408 -8.62 23.57 -17.27
CA ASN A 408 -9.00 24.92 -17.69
C ASN A 408 -9.10 25.89 -16.51
N SER A 409 -9.56 25.42 -15.35
CA SER A 409 -9.62 26.22 -14.12
C SER A 409 -8.22 26.51 -13.60
N HIS A 410 -7.34 25.50 -13.56
CA HIS A 410 -5.93 25.64 -13.21
C HIS A 410 -5.23 26.67 -14.09
N VAL A 411 -5.28 26.53 -15.42
CA VAL A 411 -4.63 27.48 -16.34
C VAL A 411 -5.11 28.92 -16.13
N LYS A 412 -6.38 29.12 -15.78
CA LYS A 412 -6.97 30.44 -15.54
C LYS A 412 -6.54 31.05 -14.21
N GLU A 413 -6.40 30.23 -13.18
CA GLU A 413 -6.11 30.65 -11.80
C GLU A 413 -4.61 30.63 -11.48
N TRP A 414 -3.81 29.97 -12.32
CA TRP A 414 -2.39 29.79 -12.13
C TRP A 414 -1.65 31.13 -12.08
N THR A 415 -0.83 31.28 -11.04
CA THR A 415 0.01 32.45 -10.81
C THR A 415 1.41 32.02 -10.42
N PHE A 416 2.40 32.76 -10.88
CA PHE A 416 3.80 32.56 -10.55
C PHE A 416 4.24 33.47 -9.39
N ASP A 417 4.90 32.89 -8.38
CA ASP A 417 5.57 33.63 -7.31
C ASP A 417 6.96 34.08 -7.78
N GLY A 418 7.24 35.38 -7.76
CA GLY A 418 8.20 36.10 -8.60
C GLY A 418 9.71 35.85 -8.42
N ALA A 419 10.15 34.67 -7.96
CA ALA A 419 11.57 34.35 -7.77
C ALA A 419 12.23 33.87 -9.08
N SER A 420 13.43 34.36 -9.40
CA SER A 420 14.19 33.81 -10.54
C SER A 420 14.54 32.33 -10.29
N TYR A 421 14.09 31.44 -11.16
CA TYR A 421 14.33 30.00 -11.07
C TYR A 421 15.02 29.48 -12.33
N ILE A 422 15.93 28.54 -12.12
CA ILE A 422 16.54 27.68 -13.15
C ILE A 422 16.78 26.33 -12.49
N SER A 423 16.33 25.24 -13.10
CA SER A 423 16.60 23.90 -12.58
C SER A 423 18.09 23.62 -12.54
N ALA A 424 18.52 22.72 -11.66
CA ALA A 424 19.92 22.32 -11.58
C ALA A 424 20.43 21.75 -12.91
N ALA A 425 19.61 20.93 -13.58
CA ALA A 425 19.92 20.39 -14.89
C ALA A 425 20.17 21.48 -15.93
N LYS A 426 19.27 22.48 -16.01
CA LYS A 426 19.44 23.59 -16.95
C LYS A 426 20.63 24.48 -16.60
N PHE A 427 20.94 24.62 -15.32
CA PHE A 427 22.13 25.32 -14.86
C PHE A 427 23.41 24.60 -15.30
N GLU A 428 23.45 23.28 -15.13
CA GLU A 428 24.57 22.42 -15.57
C GLU A 428 24.76 22.48 -17.09
N ASP A 429 23.69 22.49 -17.89
CA ASP A 429 23.79 22.65 -19.35
C ASP A 429 24.46 23.97 -19.76
N LEU A 430 24.14 25.06 -19.05
CA LEU A 430 24.63 26.40 -19.37
C LEU A 430 26.02 26.66 -18.80
N TYR A 431 26.35 26.09 -17.64
CA TYR A 431 27.49 26.47 -16.81
C TYR A 431 28.30 25.29 -16.26
N GLY A 432 28.02 24.04 -16.63
CA GLY A 432 28.67 22.84 -16.05
C GLY A 432 30.18 22.73 -16.33
N ASN A 433 30.67 23.47 -17.33
CA ASN A 433 32.12 23.61 -17.59
C ASN A 433 32.78 24.71 -16.75
N ASP A 434 32.01 25.56 -16.07
CA ASP A 434 32.54 26.58 -15.19
C ASP A 434 32.98 25.97 -13.86
N ALA A 435 34.01 26.54 -13.25
CA ALA A 435 34.44 26.10 -11.93
C ALA A 435 33.38 26.44 -10.87
N ILE A 436 33.01 25.45 -10.05
CA ILE A 436 32.07 25.60 -8.94
C ILE A 436 32.54 26.73 -8.00
N ARG A 437 31.62 27.62 -7.66
CA ARG A 437 31.86 28.82 -6.84
C ARG A 437 32.10 28.42 -5.39
N THR A 438 33.21 28.90 -4.84
CA THR A 438 33.50 28.83 -3.40
C THR A 438 32.50 29.66 -2.60
N HIS A 439 32.37 29.37 -1.30
CA HIS A 439 31.52 30.14 -0.37
C HIS A 439 31.81 31.65 -0.41
N MET A 440 33.09 32.04 -0.56
CA MET A 440 33.46 33.45 -0.70
C MET A 440 33.00 34.06 -2.03
N GLU A 441 33.03 33.30 -3.12
CA GLU A 441 32.54 33.76 -4.42
C GLU A 441 31.01 33.88 -4.45
N GLN A 442 30.31 32.92 -3.83
CA GLN A 442 28.86 32.97 -3.68
C GLN A 442 28.38 34.18 -2.88
N SER A 443 29.17 34.70 -1.93
CA SER A 443 28.83 35.96 -1.23
C SER A 443 28.76 37.19 -2.14
N LYS A 444 29.41 37.15 -3.31
CA LYS A 444 29.42 38.23 -4.32
C LYS A 444 28.54 37.91 -5.53
N ASN A 445 28.46 36.64 -5.90
CA ASN A 445 27.71 36.13 -7.04
C ASN A 445 27.02 34.80 -6.64
N PRO A 446 25.92 34.87 -5.87
CA PRO A 446 25.25 33.69 -5.36
C PRO A 446 24.67 32.85 -6.51
N TYR A 447 24.50 31.56 -6.26
CA TYR A 447 23.60 30.77 -7.09
C TYR A 447 22.15 31.24 -6.89
N PRO A 448 21.25 30.99 -7.86
CA PRO A 448 19.81 31.10 -7.67
C PRO A 448 19.36 30.44 -6.35
N ASP A 449 18.34 31.00 -5.71
CA ASP A 449 17.94 30.60 -4.36
C ASP A 449 17.48 29.13 -4.27
N ASN A 450 17.05 28.53 -5.39
CA ASN A 450 16.68 27.12 -5.48
C ASN A 450 17.88 26.16 -5.63
N LEU A 451 19.10 26.65 -5.87
CA LEU A 451 20.26 25.79 -6.13
C LEU A 451 21.20 25.71 -4.92
N THR A 452 21.81 24.55 -4.73
CA THR A 452 22.86 24.31 -3.73
C THR A 452 23.97 23.44 -4.31
N THR A 453 25.11 23.35 -3.62
CA THR A 453 26.20 22.44 -3.98
C THR A 453 26.07 21.11 -3.25
N ALA A 454 26.39 20.03 -3.95
CA ALA A 454 26.47 18.68 -3.41
C ALA A 454 27.78 18.01 -3.86
N CYS A 455 28.27 17.08 -3.05
CA CYS A 455 29.54 16.41 -3.24
C CYS A 455 29.35 14.90 -3.11
N TYR A 456 29.94 14.13 -4.03
CA TYR A 456 30.01 12.67 -3.89
C TYR A 456 31.01 12.30 -2.80
N PHE A 457 30.51 11.72 -1.72
CA PHE A 457 31.31 11.35 -0.56
C PHE A 457 30.67 10.21 0.23
N VAL A 458 31.43 9.13 0.41
CA VAL A 458 31.11 8.00 1.30
C VAL A 458 32.01 8.08 2.51
N ALA A 459 31.44 8.00 3.71
CA ALA A 459 32.20 7.93 4.96
C ALA A 459 32.60 6.47 5.24
N ILE A 460 33.89 6.16 5.07
CA ILE A 460 34.46 4.85 5.44
C ILE A 460 35.31 5.10 6.69
N GLU A 461 34.88 4.58 7.85
CA GLU A 461 35.61 4.62 9.14
C GLU A 461 36.43 5.90 9.36
N VAL A 462 35.74 7.04 9.48
CA VAL A 462 36.41 8.32 9.77
C VAL A 462 36.92 8.26 11.21
N ASP A 463 38.24 8.37 11.41
CA ASP A 463 38.83 8.50 12.74
C ASP A 463 38.36 9.82 13.37
N ASP A 464 37.73 9.76 14.55
CA ASP A 464 37.16 10.92 15.26
C ASP A 464 38.21 12.02 15.54
N GLU A 465 39.51 11.72 15.40
CA GLU A 465 40.62 12.66 15.60
C GLU A 465 41.04 13.45 14.35
N GLU A 466 40.59 13.08 13.13
CA GLU A 466 41.00 13.78 11.89
C GLU A 466 40.07 14.96 11.54
N GLU A 467 40.58 16.19 11.71
CA GLU A 467 39.86 17.43 11.33
C GLU A 467 39.75 17.64 9.80
N LEU A 468 40.49 16.90 8.98
CA LEU A 468 40.53 17.03 7.52
C LEU A 468 40.71 15.67 6.86
N VAL A 469 39.71 15.24 6.11
CA VAL A 469 39.68 13.95 5.41
C VAL A 469 40.04 14.15 3.93
N GLU A 470 40.88 13.27 3.39
CA GLU A 470 41.21 13.26 1.96
C GLU A 470 40.16 12.47 1.19
N TRP A 471 39.76 12.95 0.02
CA TRP A 471 38.82 12.25 -0.84
C TRP A 471 39.54 11.07 -1.50
N GLU A 472 39.18 9.85 -1.12
CA GLU A 472 39.84 8.62 -1.60
C GLU A 472 38.95 7.76 -2.52
N ASN A 473 37.66 8.11 -2.67
CA ASN A 473 36.65 7.17 -3.17
C ASN A 473 36.29 7.36 -4.66
N GLU A 474 36.46 6.32 -5.48
CA GLU A 474 35.88 6.24 -6.83
C GLU A 474 34.35 6.03 -6.84
N ALA A 475 33.72 5.86 -5.67
CA ALA A 475 32.29 5.62 -5.51
C ALA A 475 31.45 6.91 -5.69
N LEU A 476 31.10 7.23 -6.93
CA LEU A 476 30.15 8.29 -7.32
C LEU A 476 28.69 7.89 -7.02
N HIS A 477 28.41 7.38 -5.81
CA HIS A 477 27.10 6.81 -5.48
C HIS A 477 26.43 7.48 -4.28
N CYS A 478 27.17 8.14 -3.40
CA CYS A 478 26.58 8.89 -2.28
C CYS A 478 26.71 10.40 -2.48
N LEU A 479 25.66 11.05 -2.97
CA LEU A 479 25.63 12.49 -3.21
C LEU A 479 25.08 13.23 -1.99
N ARG A 480 25.91 14.07 -1.35
CA ARG A 480 25.57 14.77 -0.10
C ARG A 480 25.58 16.29 -0.24
N PRO A 481 24.78 17.05 0.52
CA PRO A 481 24.90 18.50 0.57
C PRO A 481 26.31 18.91 1.00
N CYS A 482 26.91 19.91 0.34
CA CYS A 482 28.24 20.38 0.72
C CYS A 482 28.42 21.89 0.54
N SER A 483 29.37 22.49 1.25
CA SER A 483 29.76 23.89 1.12
C SER A 483 31.22 24.00 0.70
N ILE A 484 31.45 24.38 -0.56
CA ILE A 484 32.79 24.54 -1.14
C ILE A 484 33.54 25.67 -0.44
N LYS A 485 34.67 25.39 0.19
CA LYS A 485 35.49 26.37 0.92
C LYS A 485 36.58 26.96 0.04
N THR A 486 37.38 26.10 -0.58
CA THR A 486 38.52 26.49 -1.43
C THR A 486 38.58 25.62 -2.67
N ARG A 487 39.32 26.08 -3.68
CA ARG A 487 39.65 25.33 -4.88
C ARG A 487 41.13 25.51 -5.21
N TYR A 488 41.75 24.49 -5.75
CA TYR A 488 43.14 24.51 -6.21
C TYR A 488 43.30 23.69 -7.49
N LYS A 489 44.45 23.82 -8.14
CA LYS A 489 44.78 23.07 -9.35
C LYS A 489 46.07 22.29 -9.16
N GLU A 490 46.04 21.03 -9.59
CA GLU A 490 47.19 20.13 -9.62
C GLU A 490 47.18 19.41 -10.96
N ASP A 491 48.31 19.46 -11.68
CA ASP A 491 48.45 18.93 -13.05
C ASP A 491 47.36 19.35 -14.05
N GLY A 492 46.78 20.55 -13.85
CA GLY A 492 45.72 21.10 -14.69
C GLY A 492 44.31 20.65 -14.32
N ILE A 493 44.18 19.69 -13.41
CA ILE A 493 42.92 19.22 -12.84
C ILE A 493 42.52 20.14 -11.68
N THR A 494 41.22 20.44 -11.56
CA THR A 494 40.69 21.29 -10.48
C THR A 494 40.16 20.43 -9.35
N PHE A 495 40.63 20.72 -8.14
CA PHE A 495 40.23 20.06 -6.90
C PHE A 495 39.61 21.05 -5.93
N TYR A 496 38.77 20.54 -5.04
CA TYR A 496 38.01 21.31 -4.06
C TYR A 496 38.26 20.82 -2.64
N THR A 497 38.17 21.76 -1.71
CA THR A 497 37.98 21.47 -0.28
C THR A 497 36.59 21.95 0.11
N ALA A 498 35.79 21.09 0.72
CA ALA A 498 34.41 21.35 1.10
C ALA A 498 34.11 20.89 2.52
N ILE A 499 33.05 21.44 3.13
CA ILE A 499 32.38 20.79 4.26
C ILE A 499 31.23 19.97 3.69
N VAL A 500 31.23 18.66 3.93
CA VAL A 500 30.17 17.73 3.52
C VAL A 500 29.23 17.50 4.69
N TYR A 501 27.92 17.63 4.48
CA TYR A 501 26.89 17.53 5.53
C TYR A 501 26.07 16.23 5.37
N PRO A 502 25.49 15.69 6.47
CA PRO A 502 24.60 14.53 6.38
C PRO A 502 23.36 14.85 5.54
N LEU A 503 22.73 13.80 4.98
CA LEU A 503 21.50 13.97 4.20
C LEU A 503 20.33 14.43 5.08
N LYS A 504 20.38 14.10 6.38
CA LYS A 504 19.31 14.37 7.36
C LYS A 504 17.95 13.79 6.95
N SER A 505 17.97 12.76 6.11
CA SER A 505 16.81 11.98 5.73
C SER A 505 16.88 10.62 6.44
N PRO A 506 15.77 10.12 7.00
CA PRO A 506 15.69 8.74 7.50
C PRO A 506 15.93 7.68 6.42
N ALA A 507 15.86 8.05 5.13
CA ALA A 507 16.12 7.18 3.99
C ALA A 507 17.58 7.28 3.47
N GLU A 508 18.49 7.85 4.28
CA GLU A 508 19.92 7.88 3.95
C GLU A 508 20.45 6.44 3.73
N PRO A 509 21.00 6.12 2.54
CA PRO A 509 21.45 4.76 2.25
C PRO A 509 22.58 4.32 3.19
N GLN A 510 22.52 3.09 3.71
CA GLN A 510 23.53 2.61 4.67
C GLN A 510 24.97 2.68 4.13
N TYR A 511 25.16 2.46 2.83
CA TYR A 511 26.48 2.52 2.19
C TYR A 511 27.09 3.94 2.18
N CYS A 512 26.31 4.99 2.46
CA CYS A 512 26.80 6.36 2.54
C CYS A 512 27.68 6.61 3.80
N GLY A 513 27.55 5.77 4.83
CA GLY A 513 28.20 5.92 6.13
C GLY A 513 27.67 7.08 6.97
N GLU A 514 28.01 7.13 8.26
CA GLU A 514 27.57 8.21 9.16
C GLU A 514 28.55 9.40 9.12
N ILE A 515 28.03 10.63 9.19
CA ILE A 515 28.82 11.85 9.35
C ILE A 515 28.18 12.79 10.37
N PRO A 516 28.98 13.58 11.11
CA PRO A 516 28.45 14.47 12.14
C PRO A 516 27.58 15.58 11.56
N ASP A 517 26.60 16.06 12.33
CA ASP A 517 25.69 17.16 11.96
C ASP A 517 26.43 18.48 11.63
N SER A 518 27.61 18.69 12.20
CA SER A 518 28.49 19.81 11.89
C SER A 518 29.09 19.75 10.48
N GLY A 519 29.02 18.58 9.85
CA GLY A 519 29.69 18.24 8.61
C GLY A 519 31.16 17.86 8.80
N LEU A 520 31.73 17.27 7.77
CA LEU A 520 33.13 16.81 7.69
C LEU A 520 33.91 17.67 6.69
N PHE A 521 35.13 18.07 7.03
CA PHE A 521 36.00 18.77 6.08
C PHE A 521 36.69 17.76 5.18
N VAL A 522 36.43 17.85 3.88
CA VAL A 522 36.96 16.94 2.86
C VAL A 522 37.76 17.72 1.83
N THR A 523 38.98 17.29 1.53
CA THR A 523 39.86 17.89 0.51
C THR A 523 40.18 16.91 -0.62
N GLY A 524 40.72 17.39 -1.74
CA GLY A 524 41.04 16.52 -2.88
C GLY A 524 39.83 16.12 -3.72
N ILE A 525 38.67 16.75 -3.52
CA ILE A 525 37.45 16.41 -4.27
C ILE A 525 37.60 16.88 -5.73
N PRO A 526 37.59 16.00 -6.74
CA PRO A 526 37.72 16.42 -8.14
C PRO A 526 36.46 17.12 -8.63
N LEU A 527 36.56 17.98 -9.66
CA LEU A 527 35.41 18.69 -10.25
C LEU A 527 34.22 17.78 -10.58
N GLN A 528 34.48 16.60 -11.15
CA GLN A 528 33.44 15.64 -11.51
C GLN A 528 32.64 15.08 -10.30
N ALA A 529 33.20 15.18 -9.09
CA ALA A 529 32.57 14.74 -7.85
C ALA A 529 31.78 15.87 -7.16
N VAL A 530 31.71 17.07 -7.73
CA VAL A 530 30.94 18.20 -7.21
C VAL A 530 29.81 18.55 -8.18
N LYS A 531 28.58 18.65 -7.68
CA LYS A 531 27.38 18.97 -8.45
C LYS A 531 26.68 20.21 -7.93
N VAL A 532 26.01 20.93 -8.81
CA VAL A 532 24.94 21.87 -8.44
C VAL A 532 23.62 21.12 -8.54
N VAL A 533 22.81 21.15 -7.49
CA VAL A 533 21.55 20.42 -7.38
C VAL A 533 20.43 21.36 -6.93
N ASP A 534 19.18 20.99 -7.20
CA ASP A 534 18.03 21.69 -6.65
C ASP A 534 17.98 21.45 -5.14
N LYS A 535 17.64 22.49 -4.38
CA LYS A 535 17.39 22.37 -2.94
C LYS A 535 16.12 21.56 -2.72
N ALA A 536 16.05 20.87 -1.60
CA ALA A 536 14.85 20.17 -1.17
C ALA A 536 13.59 21.06 -1.31
N TYR A 537 12.54 20.49 -1.89
CA TYR A 537 11.23 21.12 -2.15
C TYR A 537 11.24 22.36 -3.05
N SER A 538 12.30 22.58 -3.84
CA SER A 538 12.40 23.76 -4.71
C SER A 538 12.11 23.51 -6.19
N SER A 539 12.13 22.23 -6.62
CA SER A 539 11.83 21.82 -7.99
C SER A 539 10.38 22.11 -8.39
N ASP A 540 10.09 22.08 -9.69
CA ASP A 540 8.75 22.41 -10.21
C ASP A 540 7.66 21.47 -9.69
N VAL A 541 7.97 20.20 -9.52
CA VAL A 541 7.04 19.18 -9.00
C VAL A 541 6.63 19.44 -7.54
N ASN A 542 7.41 20.20 -6.79
CA ASN A 542 7.17 20.53 -5.38
C ASN A 542 6.43 21.85 -5.17
N GLN A 543 6.04 22.57 -6.22
CA GLN A 543 5.27 23.81 -6.06
C GLN A 543 3.84 23.53 -5.61
N ARG A 544 3.34 24.35 -4.68
CA ARG A 544 1.98 24.24 -4.11
C ARG A 544 0.86 24.38 -5.14
N ASN A 545 1.06 25.17 -6.18
CA ASN A 545 0.06 25.44 -7.22
C ASN A 545 0.35 24.65 -8.50
N THR A 546 0.88 23.43 -8.39
CA THR A 546 1.04 22.54 -9.54
C THR A 546 -0.25 21.75 -9.81
N PHE A 547 -0.50 21.44 -11.08
CA PHE A 547 -1.68 20.69 -11.45
C PHE A 547 -1.59 19.23 -11.00
N ARG A 548 -2.60 18.76 -10.27
CA ARG A 548 -2.73 17.40 -9.74
C ARG A 548 -4.16 16.91 -9.95
N HIS A 549 -4.37 15.95 -10.84
CA HIS A 549 -5.69 15.40 -11.14
C HIS A 549 -5.56 14.05 -11.86
N GLU A 550 -6.33 13.05 -11.44
CA GLU A 550 -6.38 11.76 -12.14
C GLU A 550 -6.95 11.89 -13.55
N ILE A 551 -6.53 11.01 -14.45
CA ILE A 551 -7.13 10.82 -15.76
C ILE A 551 -8.55 10.28 -15.56
N GLY A 552 -9.55 11.05 -16.00
CA GLY A 552 -10.95 10.70 -15.86
C GLY A 552 -11.35 9.58 -16.80
N ILE A 553 -11.96 8.54 -16.24
CA ILE A 553 -12.56 7.44 -16.99
C ILE A 553 -14.08 7.49 -16.89
N PRO A 554 -14.82 7.01 -17.91
CA PRO A 554 -16.27 6.97 -17.85
C PRO A 554 -16.78 6.05 -16.72
N LYS A 555 -17.88 6.42 -16.06
CA LYS A 555 -18.55 5.61 -15.02
C LYS A 555 -18.77 4.13 -15.38
N ARG A 556 -18.98 3.82 -16.65
CA ARG A 556 -19.17 2.44 -17.15
C ARG A 556 -17.89 1.60 -17.20
N PHE A 557 -16.72 2.23 -17.07
CA PHE A 557 -15.44 1.55 -17.07
C PHE A 557 -15.18 0.92 -15.69
N TYR A 558 -15.49 1.62 -14.60
CA TYR A 558 -15.37 1.07 -13.25
C TYR A 558 -16.52 0.11 -12.90
N PRO A 559 -16.20 -1.04 -12.28
CA PRO A 559 -17.18 -1.88 -11.62
C PRO A 559 -17.98 -1.08 -10.58
N SER A 560 -19.29 -1.33 -10.49
CA SER A 560 -20.18 -0.57 -9.59
C SER A 560 -19.83 -0.71 -8.11
N ASN A 561 -19.32 -1.88 -7.74
CA ASN A 561 -18.71 -2.30 -6.48
C ASN A 561 -17.48 -1.48 -6.09
N TRP A 562 -16.84 -0.75 -7.02
CA TRP A 562 -15.72 0.15 -6.72
C TRP A 562 -16.13 1.62 -6.52
N MET A 563 -17.38 1.99 -6.81
CA MET A 563 -17.86 3.39 -6.91
C MET A 563 -18.53 3.93 -5.63
N SER A 564 -18.11 3.38 -4.47
CA SER A 564 -18.40 3.75 -3.07
C SER A 564 -19.84 3.70 -2.53
N ALA A 565 -19.87 3.52 -1.20
CA ALA A 565 -20.92 3.09 -0.27
C ALA A 565 -21.57 1.74 -0.57
N ASP A 566 -21.27 0.76 0.29
CA ASP A 566 -22.06 -0.45 0.45
C ASP A 566 -23.56 -0.10 0.41
N SER A 567 -24.24 -0.59 -0.63
CA SER A 567 -25.66 -0.33 -0.83
C SER A 567 -26.57 -0.82 0.31
N ARG A 568 -26.01 -1.54 1.30
CA ARG A 568 -26.67 -2.05 2.51
C ARG A 568 -26.04 -1.49 3.79
N PRO A 569 -26.21 -0.20 4.12
CA PRO A 569 -25.72 0.39 5.37
C PRO A 569 -26.39 -0.16 6.65
N LEU A 570 -27.33 -1.10 6.53
CA LEU A 570 -28.10 -1.66 7.64
C LEU A 570 -27.59 -3.03 8.12
N GLY A 571 -26.48 -3.53 7.57
CA GLY A 571 -26.01 -4.90 7.82
C GLY A 571 -26.97 -5.96 7.25
N ASP A 572 -26.56 -7.23 7.33
CA ASP A 572 -27.35 -8.36 6.82
C ASP A 572 -28.28 -8.99 7.89
N PHE A 573 -28.27 -8.45 9.12
CA PHE A 573 -28.95 -9.01 10.29
C PHE A 573 -30.05 -8.09 10.85
N SER A 574 -31.02 -8.67 11.56
CA SER A 574 -32.16 -7.93 12.15
C SER A 574 -31.74 -7.07 13.36
N PRO A 575 -32.02 -5.74 13.36
CA PRO A 575 -31.66 -4.83 14.45
C PRO A 575 -32.79 -4.68 15.49
N ASP A 576 -33.36 -5.79 15.98
CA ASP A 576 -34.42 -5.75 16.99
C ASP A 576 -33.98 -5.02 18.27
N PRO A 577 -34.77 -4.07 18.83
CA PRO A 577 -34.39 -3.38 20.06
C PRO A 577 -34.28 -4.32 21.27
N LEU A 578 -33.27 -4.11 22.11
CA LEU A 578 -33.02 -4.90 23.33
C LEU A 578 -32.96 -4.01 24.56
N LYS A 579 -33.47 -4.50 25.70
CA LYS A 579 -33.29 -3.85 27.00
C LYS A 579 -31.92 -4.20 27.60
N PRO A 580 -31.40 -3.40 28.54
CA PRO A 580 -30.17 -3.73 29.26
C PRO A 580 -30.22 -5.14 29.88
N GLY A 581 -29.26 -5.99 29.51
CA GLY A 581 -29.16 -7.39 29.94
C GLY A 581 -30.03 -8.38 29.16
N GLU A 582 -30.87 -7.94 28.23
CA GLU A 582 -31.63 -8.80 27.32
C GLU A 582 -30.74 -9.30 26.17
N MET A 583 -30.89 -10.57 25.79
CA MET A 583 -30.14 -11.17 24.69
C MET A 583 -31.07 -11.69 23.60
N ALA A 584 -30.62 -11.58 22.35
CA ALA A 584 -31.26 -12.19 21.21
C ALA A 584 -30.22 -12.83 20.28
N GLU A 585 -30.54 -13.97 19.71
CA GLU A 585 -29.72 -14.60 18.68
C GLU A 585 -29.57 -13.66 17.47
N ILE A 586 -28.37 -13.60 16.89
CA ILE A 586 -28.15 -12.85 15.64
C ILE A 586 -28.90 -13.59 14.51
N ARG A 587 -29.83 -12.91 13.84
CA ARG A 587 -30.67 -13.51 12.79
C ARG A 587 -30.56 -12.76 11.47
N TRP A 588 -30.53 -13.51 10.38
CA TRP A 588 -30.55 -12.96 9.02
C TRP A 588 -31.81 -12.13 8.79
N ALA A 589 -31.68 -10.91 8.29
CA ALA A 589 -32.83 -10.04 8.01
C ALA A 589 -33.70 -10.60 6.86
N SER A 590 -33.08 -11.37 5.94
CA SER A 590 -33.74 -11.94 4.76
C SER A 590 -34.60 -13.17 5.08
N SER A 591 -34.12 -14.07 5.96
CA SER A 591 -34.78 -15.34 6.26
C SER A 591 -35.32 -15.48 7.68
N GLY A 592 -34.76 -14.73 8.65
CA GLY A 592 -35.04 -14.89 10.08
C GLY A 592 -34.29 -16.05 10.74
N ASP A 593 -33.48 -16.80 9.98
CA ASP A 593 -32.68 -17.90 10.51
C ASP A 593 -31.57 -17.37 11.42
N VAL A 594 -31.18 -18.18 12.41
CA VAL A 594 -30.03 -17.89 13.28
C VAL A 594 -28.77 -17.93 12.44
N ALA A 595 -27.97 -16.86 12.48
CA ALA A 595 -26.76 -16.72 11.69
C ALA A 595 -25.72 -17.76 12.10
N THR A 596 -25.33 -17.73 13.37
CA THR A 596 -24.42 -18.70 13.96
C THR A 596 -24.85 -19.03 15.39
N LYS A 597 -24.59 -20.27 15.81
CA LYS A 597 -24.87 -20.72 17.18
C LYS A 597 -23.96 -19.96 18.15
N TRP A 598 -24.47 -19.66 19.34
CA TRP A 598 -23.72 -18.98 20.40
C TRP A 598 -23.26 -17.55 20.09
N ALA A 599 -23.77 -16.92 19.03
CA ALA A 599 -23.62 -15.49 18.81
C ALA A 599 -24.92 -14.73 19.09
N TYR A 600 -24.82 -13.68 19.89
CA TYR A 600 -25.96 -12.92 20.39
C TYR A 600 -25.75 -11.42 20.25
N ARG A 601 -26.85 -10.71 20.10
CA ARG A 601 -26.97 -9.28 20.39
C ARG A 601 -27.33 -9.14 21.87
N LEU A 602 -26.66 -8.24 22.57
CA LEU A 602 -26.82 -8.01 24.01
C LEU A 602 -27.14 -6.54 24.27
N GLY A 603 -28.32 -6.26 24.81
CA GLY A 603 -28.73 -4.90 25.14
C GLY A 603 -27.93 -4.32 26.31
N LEU A 604 -27.51 -3.07 26.18
CA LEU A 604 -26.71 -2.34 27.16
C LEU A 604 -27.44 -1.10 27.67
N HIS A 605 -27.09 -0.64 28.86
CA HIS A 605 -27.52 0.67 29.34
C HIS A 605 -26.58 1.76 28.79
N GLU A 606 -27.11 2.94 28.45
CA GLU A 606 -26.33 4.05 27.88
C GLU A 606 -25.14 4.50 28.74
N SER A 607 -25.22 4.28 30.07
CA SER A 607 -24.11 4.58 31.00
C SER A 607 -22.87 3.76 30.70
N ILE A 608 -23.02 2.53 30.19
CA ILE A 608 -21.88 1.62 29.98
C ILE A 608 -20.89 2.25 29.00
N ARG A 609 -21.39 2.60 27.81
CA ARG A 609 -20.58 3.27 26.78
C ARG A 609 -20.01 4.59 27.29
N LYS A 610 -20.85 5.46 27.87
CA LYS A 610 -20.42 6.81 28.30
C LYS A 610 -19.31 6.75 29.34
N THR A 611 -19.44 5.88 30.34
CA THR A 611 -18.45 5.71 31.41
C THR A 611 -17.17 5.07 30.91
N LEU A 612 -17.24 4.04 30.06
CA LEU A 612 -16.04 3.43 29.49
C LEU A 612 -15.28 4.38 28.56
N LEU A 613 -15.99 5.17 27.75
CA LEU A 613 -15.35 6.18 26.91
C LEU A 613 -14.70 7.29 27.75
N GLU A 614 -15.38 7.77 28.81
CA GLU A 614 -14.79 8.73 29.75
C GLU A 614 -13.53 8.17 30.42
N TYR A 615 -13.55 6.89 30.80
CA TYR A 615 -12.38 6.21 31.34
C TYR A 615 -11.22 6.22 30.33
N CYS A 616 -11.48 5.85 29.08
CA CYS A 616 -10.46 5.86 28.01
C CYS A 616 -9.88 7.25 27.78
N ASP A 617 -10.73 8.28 27.72
CA ASP A 617 -10.30 9.66 27.50
C ASP A 617 -9.42 10.17 28.63
N ARG A 618 -9.82 9.93 29.90
CA ARG A 618 -9.04 10.36 31.07
C ARG A 618 -7.75 9.57 31.26
N MET A 619 -7.74 8.30 30.85
CA MET A 619 -6.54 7.47 30.86
C MET A 619 -5.54 7.80 29.74
N GLY A 620 -5.95 8.58 28.73
CA GLY A 620 -5.14 8.84 27.54
C GLY A 620 -5.19 7.69 26.51
N ILE A 621 -6.02 6.68 26.73
CA ILE A 621 -6.18 5.51 25.84
C ILE A 621 -6.72 5.94 24.48
N THR A 622 -7.70 6.84 24.45
CA THR A 622 -8.27 7.35 23.20
C THR A 622 -7.21 8.06 22.35
N ASP A 623 -6.30 8.80 23.00
CA ASP A 623 -5.23 9.51 22.29
C ASP A 623 -4.15 8.57 21.77
N ILE A 624 -3.81 7.51 22.51
CA ILE A 624 -2.95 6.42 22.02
C ILE A 624 -3.57 5.81 20.76
N PHE A 625 -4.86 5.45 20.78
CA PHE A 625 -5.50 4.86 19.61
C PHE A 625 -5.58 5.81 18.42
N ARG A 626 -5.90 7.10 18.63
CA ARG A 626 -5.83 8.09 17.55
C ARG A 626 -4.44 8.14 16.93
N HIS A 627 -3.39 8.11 17.76
CA HIS A 627 -2.01 8.14 17.29
C HIS A 627 -1.68 6.94 16.39
N VAL A 628 -1.98 5.71 16.85
CA VAL A 628 -1.58 4.48 16.15
C VAL A 628 -2.55 4.03 15.05
N THR A 629 -3.74 4.63 14.96
CA THR A 629 -4.71 4.29 13.90
C THR A 629 -4.91 5.42 12.89
N THR A 630 -4.97 6.69 13.30
CA THR A 630 -5.39 7.79 12.39
C THR A 630 -4.26 8.66 11.86
N ARG A 631 -3.05 8.55 12.41
CA ARG A 631 -1.91 9.45 12.08
C ARG A 631 -0.73 8.74 11.41
N ASP A 632 -0.99 7.63 10.74
CA ASP A 632 0.03 6.84 10.04
C ASP A 632 1.23 6.46 10.96
N ASN A 633 0.98 6.27 12.26
CA ASN A 633 1.96 5.79 13.26
C ASN A 633 1.55 4.41 13.81
N ALA A 634 0.98 3.54 12.96
CA ALA A 634 0.70 2.17 13.35
C ALA A 634 1.99 1.45 13.75
N LEU A 635 1.97 0.64 14.82
CA LEU A 635 3.08 -0.25 15.13
C LEU A 635 3.31 -1.21 13.96
N LEU A 636 4.50 -1.78 13.78
CA LEU A 636 4.69 -2.85 12.79
C LEU A 636 3.78 -4.05 13.11
N PRO A 637 3.29 -4.80 12.11
CA PRO A 637 2.52 -6.02 12.35
C PRO A 637 3.28 -7.00 13.26
N GLY A 638 2.60 -7.55 14.26
CA GLY A 638 3.20 -8.44 15.28
C GLY A 638 3.98 -7.72 16.38
N ALA A 639 4.14 -6.40 16.31
CA ALA A 639 4.85 -5.65 17.34
C ALA A 639 3.98 -5.37 18.57
N ASP A 640 4.63 -5.40 19.73
CA ASP A 640 4.02 -5.08 21.02
C ASP A 640 4.91 -4.16 21.87
N LYS A 641 4.27 -3.47 22.84
CA LYS A 641 4.90 -2.55 23.79
C LYS A 641 4.14 -2.45 25.11
N ASN A 642 4.91 -2.37 26.20
CA ASN A 642 4.40 -1.95 27.51
C ASN A 642 4.35 -0.42 27.60
N LEU A 643 3.26 0.12 28.14
CA LEU A 643 2.99 1.54 28.36
C LEU A 643 2.60 1.77 29.82
N GLU A 644 2.99 2.89 30.41
CA GLU A 644 2.48 3.33 31.71
C GLU A 644 1.50 4.49 31.50
N LEU A 645 0.23 4.29 31.86
CA LEU A 645 -0.83 5.30 31.75
C LEU A 645 -1.45 5.55 33.13
N ASN A 646 -1.33 6.78 33.63
CA ASN A 646 -1.79 7.17 34.98
C ASN A 646 -1.36 6.21 36.10
N GLY A 647 -0.12 5.71 36.04
CA GLY A 647 0.44 4.80 37.04
C GLY A 647 0.00 3.33 36.92
N HIS A 648 -0.65 2.96 35.82
CA HIS A 648 -1.04 1.59 35.50
C HIS A 648 -0.27 1.08 34.27
N ASN A 649 0.13 -0.19 34.31
CA ASN A 649 0.83 -0.83 33.19
C ASN A 649 -0.18 -1.37 32.17
N TRP A 650 -0.03 -0.96 30.93
CA TRP A 650 -0.82 -1.40 29.78
C TRP A 650 0.09 -2.04 28.73
N PHE A 651 -0.48 -2.94 27.95
CA PHE A 651 0.19 -3.66 26.86
C PHE A 651 -0.51 -3.30 25.55
N LEU A 652 0.18 -2.49 24.74
CA LEU A 652 -0.25 -2.12 23.39
C LEU A 652 0.31 -3.15 22.42
N GLN A 653 -0.56 -3.75 21.61
CA GLN A 653 -0.17 -4.74 20.62
C GLN A 653 -0.83 -4.45 19.29
N ARG A 654 -0.09 -4.74 18.22
CA ARG A 654 -0.66 -4.92 16.90
C ARG A 654 -0.55 -6.39 16.48
N PRO A 655 -1.66 -7.05 16.12
CA PRO A 655 -1.63 -8.44 15.67
C PRO A 655 -0.75 -8.67 14.43
N ASP A 656 -0.40 -9.93 14.19
CA ASP A 656 0.49 -10.36 13.10
C ASP A 656 -0.02 -10.01 11.69
N LYS A 657 0.88 -10.12 10.70
CA LYS A 657 0.66 -9.78 9.28
C LYS A 657 -0.58 -10.42 8.65
N LYS A 658 -1.04 -11.58 9.14
CA LYS A 658 -2.26 -12.21 8.64
C LYS A 658 -3.51 -11.34 8.81
N TRP A 659 -3.46 -10.37 9.73
CA TRP A 659 -4.48 -9.37 9.97
C TRP A 659 -4.09 -8.08 9.26
N ARG A 660 -4.39 -7.98 7.95
CA ARG A 660 -4.08 -6.81 7.11
C ARG A 660 -4.89 -5.57 7.53
N SER A 661 -4.54 -5.03 8.69
CA SER A 661 -5.26 -3.95 9.37
C SER A 661 -4.32 -3.19 10.31
N ASN A 662 -4.65 -1.94 10.61
CA ASN A 662 -4.02 -1.22 11.72
C ASN A 662 -4.82 -1.38 13.02
N LEU A 663 -5.52 -2.52 13.19
CA LEU A 663 -6.20 -2.85 14.44
C LEU A 663 -5.16 -2.97 15.55
N HIS A 664 -5.29 -2.14 16.58
CA HIS A 664 -4.46 -2.20 17.78
C HIS A 664 -5.29 -2.63 18.97
N TRP A 665 -4.67 -3.40 19.85
CA TRP A 665 -5.23 -3.83 21.13
C TRP A 665 -4.47 -3.13 22.25
N LEU A 666 -5.19 -2.62 23.24
CA LEU A 666 -4.60 -2.10 24.47
C LEU A 666 -5.22 -2.82 25.65
N SER A 667 -4.40 -3.64 26.30
CA SER A 667 -4.82 -4.55 27.37
C SER A 667 -4.08 -4.25 28.66
N PRO A 668 -4.59 -4.65 29.83
CA PRO A 668 -3.81 -4.61 31.06
C PRO A 668 -2.48 -5.36 30.91
N GLY A 669 -1.39 -4.74 31.35
CA GLY A 669 -0.07 -5.38 31.44
C GLY A 669 0.14 -6.11 32.78
N ASP A 670 -0.69 -5.83 33.79
CA ASP A 670 -0.64 -6.46 35.11
C ASP A 670 -2.00 -6.49 35.83
N ASN A 671 -2.01 -7.10 37.02
CA ASN A 671 -3.19 -7.19 37.88
C ASN A 671 -3.72 -5.81 38.31
N ALA A 672 -2.86 -4.82 38.51
CA ALA A 672 -3.29 -3.52 39.00
C ALA A 672 -4.10 -2.77 37.94
N ALA A 673 -3.64 -2.79 36.68
CA ALA A 673 -4.39 -2.26 35.54
C ALA A 673 -5.68 -3.05 35.28
N HIS A 674 -5.64 -4.38 35.44
CA HIS A 674 -6.82 -5.22 35.26
C HIS A 674 -7.92 -4.88 36.28
N GLU A 675 -7.57 -4.82 37.57
CA GLU A 675 -8.52 -4.47 38.63
C GLU A 675 -9.05 -3.03 38.50
N ASP A 676 -8.25 -2.11 37.98
CA ASP A 676 -8.70 -0.74 37.69
C ASP A 676 -9.76 -0.71 36.57
N TYR A 677 -9.54 -1.42 35.47
CA TYR A 677 -10.55 -1.54 34.41
C TYR A 677 -11.82 -2.26 34.93
N LEU A 678 -11.71 -3.31 35.74
CA LEU A 678 -12.89 -3.95 36.35
C LEU A 678 -13.71 -2.98 37.25
N GLN A 679 -13.05 -2.03 37.92
CA GLN A 679 -13.72 -0.98 38.67
C GLN A 679 -14.45 0.00 37.75
N ALA A 680 -13.85 0.38 36.61
CA ALA A 680 -14.53 1.17 35.58
C ALA A 680 -15.79 0.45 35.04
N LEU A 681 -15.72 -0.86 34.80
CA LEU A 681 -16.88 -1.67 34.44
C LEU A 681 -17.97 -1.65 35.53
N SER A 682 -17.59 -1.73 36.81
CA SER A 682 -18.55 -1.63 37.93
C SER A 682 -19.26 -0.27 37.94
N VAL A 683 -18.51 0.84 37.80
CA VAL A 683 -19.07 2.21 37.75
C VAL A 683 -20.05 2.36 36.58
N SER A 684 -19.77 1.70 35.46
CA SER A 684 -20.57 1.76 34.24
C SER A 684 -21.95 1.09 34.38
N GLY A 685 -22.12 0.23 35.39
CA GLY A 685 -23.34 -0.57 35.64
C GLY A 685 -23.30 -1.99 35.04
N PHE A 686 -22.11 -2.48 34.65
CA PHE A 686 -21.94 -3.76 33.95
C PHE A 686 -22.37 -4.99 34.77
N ASP A 687 -22.48 -4.88 36.11
CA ASP A 687 -23.05 -5.92 36.98
C ASP A 687 -24.46 -6.37 36.54
N THR A 688 -25.26 -5.46 35.96
CA THR A 688 -26.60 -5.78 35.43
C THR A 688 -26.50 -6.68 34.20
N ILE A 689 -25.46 -6.49 33.39
CA ILE A 689 -25.22 -7.28 32.18
C ILE A 689 -24.78 -8.70 32.55
N LEU A 690 -23.83 -8.85 33.49
CA LEU A 690 -23.41 -10.16 33.99
C LEU A 690 -24.60 -10.95 34.54
N ARG A 691 -25.49 -10.29 35.29
CA ARG A 691 -26.72 -10.94 35.78
C ARG A 691 -27.63 -11.38 34.64
N GLY A 692 -27.87 -10.51 33.66
CA GLY A 692 -28.72 -10.82 32.51
C GLY A 692 -28.23 -12.04 31.74
N ILE A 693 -26.91 -12.12 31.49
CA ILE A 693 -26.25 -13.26 30.84
C ILE A 693 -26.43 -14.52 31.69
N GLY A 694 -26.04 -14.46 32.96
CA GLY A 694 -26.06 -15.62 33.86
C GLY A 694 -27.46 -16.21 34.05
N GLU A 695 -28.49 -15.37 34.17
CA GLU A 695 -29.88 -15.81 34.31
C GLU A 695 -30.45 -16.43 33.03
N GLN A 696 -30.17 -15.84 31.85
CA GLN A 696 -30.71 -16.32 30.58
C GLN A 696 -29.97 -17.54 30.03
N MET A 697 -28.64 -17.62 30.22
CA MET A 697 -27.84 -18.77 29.81
C MET A 697 -27.84 -19.90 30.85
N GLY A 698 -28.38 -19.66 32.05
CA GLY A 698 -28.46 -20.67 33.11
C GLY A 698 -27.10 -21.02 33.71
N MET A 699 -26.20 -20.04 33.83
CA MET A 699 -24.85 -20.21 34.40
C MET A 699 -24.87 -20.25 35.94
N ASP A 700 -23.87 -20.89 36.53
CA ASP A 700 -23.74 -21.00 38.00
C ASP A 700 -22.98 -19.81 38.60
N GLY A 701 -21.95 -19.33 37.89
CA GLY A 701 -21.26 -18.08 38.19
C GLY A 701 -20.61 -17.49 36.94
N LEU A 702 -20.24 -16.21 37.01
CA LEU A 702 -19.53 -15.52 35.93
C LEU A 702 -18.32 -14.79 36.47
N VAL A 703 -17.28 -14.76 35.65
CA VAL A 703 -16.10 -13.91 35.80
C VAL A 703 -15.83 -13.20 34.48
N ALA A 704 -15.72 -11.88 34.53
CA ALA A 704 -15.01 -11.10 33.52
C ALA A 704 -13.50 -11.27 33.74
N PHE A 705 -12.86 -12.12 32.93
CA PHE A 705 -11.48 -12.57 33.18
C PHE A 705 -10.46 -11.99 32.21
N HIS A 706 -10.90 -11.38 31.12
CA HIS A 706 -10.02 -10.66 30.18
C HIS A 706 -10.78 -9.42 29.68
N VAL A 707 -10.12 -8.27 29.77
CA VAL A 707 -10.64 -6.96 29.40
C VAL A 707 -9.62 -6.23 28.52
N THR A 708 -10.05 -5.72 27.37
CA THR A 708 -9.19 -5.05 26.40
C THR A 708 -9.95 -3.90 25.74
N PHE A 709 -9.21 -2.94 25.18
CA PHE A 709 -9.75 -1.99 24.20
C PHE A 709 -9.13 -2.28 22.84
N ILE A 710 -9.92 -2.12 21.78
CA ILE A 710 -9.46 -2.26 20.41
C ILE A 710 -9.84 -1.04 19.60
N ALA A 711 -8.98 -0.63 18.66
CA ALA A 711 -9.31 0.42 17.70
C ALA A 711 -8.71 0.12 16.33
N VAL A 712 -9.42 0.54 15.29
CA VAL A 712 -9.01 0.37 13.89
C VAL A 712 -9.55 1.53 13.06
N SER A 713 -8.74 1.99 12.12
CA SER A 713 -9.16 2.92 11.06
C SER A 713 -8.96 2.32 9.67
N TYR A 714 -8.22 1.22 9.54
CA TYR A 714 -8.00 0.50 8.29
C TYR A 714 -7.95 -1.01 8.52
N SER A 715 -8.70 -1.77 7.75
CA SER A 715 -8.66 -3.22 7.66
C SER A 715 -9.05 -3.60 6.25
N THR A 716 -8.30 -4.52 5.61
CA THR A 716 -8.56 -5.03 4.25
C THR A 716 -9.38 -6.33 4.21
N GLU A 717 -9.66 -6.94 5.36
CA GLU A 717 -10.59 -8.04 5.66
C GLU A 717 -9.99 -8.74 6.87
N GLY A 718 -10.74 -8.82 7.97
CA GLY A 718 -10.22 -9.43 9.18
C GLY A 718 -10.04 -10.93 8.99
N TYR A 719 -9.04 -11.51 9.63
CA TYR A 719 -8.89 -12.96 9.68
C TYR A 719 -10.09 -13.58 10.40
N MET A 720 -10.81 -14.48 9.72
CA MET A 720 -11.96 -15.18 10.27
C MET A 720 -11.51 -16.19 11.33
N HIS A 721 -11.94 -15.98 12.57
CA HIS A 721 -11.53 -16.78 13.73
C HIS A 721 -12.68 -16.89 14.74
N TYR A 722 -12.54 -17.77 15.71
CA TYR A 722 -13.34 -17.77 16.92
C TYR A 722 -12.46 -17.39 18.11
N ASP A 723 -13.04 -16.75 19.12
CA ASP A 723 -12.34 -16.37 20.34
C ASP A 723 -12.25 -17.52 21.35
N VAL A 724 -13.24 -18.40 21.32
CA VAL A 724 -13.39 -19.54 22.23
C VAL A 724 -14.05 -20.70 21.49
N THR A 725 -13.69 -21.92 21.87
CA THR A 725 -14.31 -23.15 21.36
C THR A 725 -14.36 -24.20 22.46
N ALA A 726 -15.26 -25.17 22.31
CA ALA A 726 -15.41 -26.32 23.19
C ALA A 726 -15.58 -25.98 24.69
N THR A 727 -16.10 -24.79 25.04
CA THR A 727 -16.36 -24.42 26.44
C THR A 727 -17.72 -24.91 26.95
N GLY A 728 -18.57 -25.40 26.03
CA GLY A 728 -19.93 -25.85 26.31
C GLY A 728 -20.95 -24.71 26.28
N GLY A 729 -20.68 -23.64 25.53
CA GLY A 729 -21.49 -22.42 25.51
C GLY A 729 -21.39 -21.63 26.81
N LYS A 730 -20.22 -21.67 27.47
CA LYS A 730 -20.01 -21.10 28.81
C LYS A 730 -18.95 -19.98 28.86
N ALA A 731 -18.30 -19.67 27.74
CA ALA A 731 -17.41 -18.53 27.61
C ALA A 731 -17.81 -17.67 26.41
N TYR A 732 -17.65 -16.35 26.52
CA TYR A 732 -18.05 -15.39 25.50
C TYR A 732 -17.14 -14.16 25.50
N ASN A 733 -16.80 -13.64 24.32
CA ASN A 733 -16.27 -12.29 24.13
C ASN A 733 -17.42 -11.31 23.89
N ILE A 734 -17.51 -10.24 24.70
CA ILE A 734 -18.49 -9.17 24.57
C ILE A 734 -17.80 -7.94 23.98
N ILE A 735 -18.20 -7.53 22.78
CA ILE A 735 -17.67 -6.37 22.07
C ILE A 735 -18.66 -5.21 22.22
N ILE A 736 -18.23 -4.14 22.90
CA ILE A 736 -19.01 -2.94 23.20
C ILE A 736 -18.51 -1.76 22.35
N PRO A 737 -19.29 -1.26 21.40
CA PRO A 737 -18.90 -0.09 20.60
C PRO A 737 -18.80 1.18 21.46
N LEU A 738 -17.64 1.85 21.43
CA LEU A 738 -17.39 3.11 22.12
C LEU A 738 -17.39 4.31 21.16
N ILE A 739 -16.66 4.17 20.05
CA ILE A 739 -16.60 5.15 18.96
C ILE A 739 -16.94 4.41 17.67
N LEU A 740 -17.90 4.94 16.91
CA LEU A 740 -18.22 4.52 15.56
C LEU A 740 -17.88 5.66 14.59
N ALA A 741 -17.37 5.31 13.42
CA ALA A 741 -17.12 6.25 12.32
C ALA A 741 -18.44 6.61 11.60
N ASN A 742 -18.51 7.79 10.99
CA ASN A 742 -19.73 8.30 10.35
C ASN A 742 -19.88 7.80 8.92
N GLU A 743 -21.12 7.50 8.50
CA GLU A 743 -21.46 7.13 7.11
C GLU A 743 -20.76 5.85 6.60
N THR A 744 -20.51 4.88 7.48
CA THR A 744 -19.73 3.67 7.17
C THR A 744 -20.60 2.42 6.98
N GLY A 745 -20.00 1.36 6.43
CA GLY A 745 -20.61 0.02 6.33
C GLY A 745 -20.51 -0.79 7.64
N PRO A 746 -21.05 -2.02 7.69
CA PRO A 746 -21.02 -2.86 8.89
C PRO A 746 -19.58 -3.18 9.37
N GLU A 747 -19.41 -3.42 10.67
CA GLU A 747 -18.10 -3.49 11.32
C GLU A 747 -17.58 -4.91 11.61
N LEU A 748 -18.47 -5.90 11.69
CA LEU A 748 -18.11 -7.28 12.05
C LEU A 748 -18.68 -8.28 11.03
N ASP A 749 -17.82 -9.10 10.44
CA ASP A 749 -18.25 -10.19 9.57
C ASP A 749 -18.52 -11.44 10.43
N LEU A 750 -19.61 -12.15 10.15
CA LEU A 750 -20.05 -13.34 10.87
C LEU A 750 -20.32 -14.48 9.89
N ARG A 751 -19.65 -15.61 10.08
CA ARG A 751 -19.83 -16.80 9.24
C ARG A 751 -20.97 -17.66 9.78
N SER A 752 -21.84 -18.10 8.87
CA SER A 752 -22.98 -18.93 9.26
C SER A 752 -22.56 -20.34 9.64
N SER A 753 -23.19 -20.87 10.70
CA SER A 753 -23.03 -22.27 11.12
C SER A 753 -23.86 -23.24 10.27
N SER A 754 -24.81 -22.75 9.45
CA SER A 754 -25.67 -23.61 8.62
C SER A 754 -25.03 -23.84 7.25
N ILE A 755 -24.11 -24.79 7.18
CA ILE A 755 -23.85 -25.79 6.10
C ILE A 755 -22.61 -26.56 6.60
N LEU A 756 -22.82 -27.40 7.62
CA LEU A 756 -21.91 -28.51 7.93
C LEU A 756 -22.56 -29.80 7.39
N GLY A 757 -23.00 -29.74 6.13
CA GLY A 757 -23.08 -30.94 5.29
C GLY A 757 -21.69 -31.18 4.71
N GLU A 758 -21.36 -32.41 4.36
CA GLU A 758 -20.03 -32.88 3.94
C GLU A 758 -19.43 -32.20 2.68
N ASP A 759 -20.02 -31.11 2.19
CA ASP A 759 -19.49 -30.27 1.11
C ASP A 759 -19.18 -28.86 1.68
N GLU A 760 -17.90 -28.56 1.91
CA GLU A 760 -17.37 -27.32 2.50
C GLU A 760 -17.54 -26.04 1.63
N THR A 761 -18.35 -26.08 0.58
CA THR A 761 -18.19 -25.13 -0.54
C THR A 761 -19.01 -23.85 -0.45
N GLU A 762 -19.96 -23.67 0.48
CA GLU A 762 -20.75 -22.42 0.55
C GLU A 762 -21.15 -22.01 1.99
N SER A 763 -20.18 -21.62 2.83
CA SER A 763 -20.51 -20.94 4.09
C SER A 763 -20.86 -19.46 3.83
N LEU A 764 -22.09 -19.05 4.16
CA LEU A 764 -22.54 -17.67 4.01
C LEU A 764 -21.90 -16.77 5.09
N VAL A 765 -21.25 -15.67 4.69
CA VAL A 765 -20.75 -14.62 5.59
C VAL A 765 -21.71 -13.43 5.53
N GLY A 766 -22.14 -12.95 6.70
CA GLY A 766 -23.02 -11.79 6.84
C GLY A 766 -22.35 -10.68 7.61
N ARG A 767 -22.70 -9.44 7.27
CA ARG A 767 -22.03 -8.26 7.81
C ARG A 767 -22.89 -7.60 8.89
N TYR A 768 -22.37 -7.55 10.11
CA TYR A 768 -23.02 -7.06 11.32
C TYR A 768 -22.64 -5.62 11.62
N ARG A 769 -23.66 -4.75 11.64
CA ARG A 769 -23.50 -3.33 11.97
C ARG A 769 -23.52 -3.16 13.49
N TYR A 770 -22.49 -2.52 14.01
CA TYR A 770 -22.43 -2.11 15.39
C TYR A 770 -23.46 -1.00 15.67
N GLU A 771 -24.09 -1.11 16.83
CA GLU A 771 -25.05 -0.15 17.33
C GLU A 771 -24.57 0.32 18.70
N TYR A 772 -24.73 1.61 18.98
CA TYR A 772 -24.61 2.04 20.37
C TYR A 772 -25.69 1.36 21.21
N GLU A 773 -25.34 1.05 22.46
CA GLU A 773 -26.24 0.38 23.42
C GLU A 773 -26.57 -1.08 23.08
N VAL A 774 -25.89 -1.67 22.08
CA VAL A 774 -25.96 -3.11 21.80
C VAL A 774 -24.54 -3.65 21.64
N ALA A 775 -24.18 -4.67 22.42
CA ALA A 775 -22.95 -5.42 22.22
C ALA A 775 -23.19 -6.64 21.32
N SER A 776 -22.16 -7.05 20.57
CA SER A 776 -22.08 -8.41 20.02
C SER A 776 -21.41 -9.31 21.06
N MET A 777 -22.02 -10.46 21.34
CA MET A 777 -21.52 -11.46 22.27
C MET A 777 -21.24 -12.76 21.52
N LEU A 778 -19.97 -13.17 21.45
CA LEU A 778 -19.47 -14.23 20.59
C LEU A 778 -18.93 -15.37 21.45
N GLY A 779 -19.56 -16.55 21.37
CA GLY A 779 -19.20 -17.74 22.13
C GLY A 779 -18.59 -18.85 21.28
N ASP A 780 -18.74 -20.10 21.73
CA ASP A 780 -18.19 -21.29 21.06
C ASP A 780 -18.46 -21.30 19.55
N ASP A 781 -17.39 -21.41 18.77
CA ASP A 781 -17.41 -21.57 17.30
C ASP A 781 -18.11 -20.42 16.54
N ALA A 782 -18.27 -19.25 17.18
CA ALA A 782 -18.79 -18.05 16.54
C ALA A 782 -17.69 -17.41 15.67
N TYR A 783 -17.47 -17.96 14.48
CA TYR A 783 -16.50 -17.45 13.52
C TYR A 783 -16.84 -16.01 13.10
N HIS A 784 -15.89 -15.11 13.30
CA HIS A 784 -16.04 -13.70 13.01
C HIS A 784 -14.73 -13.02 12.58
N ALA A 785 -14.86 -11.83 12.00
CA ALA A 785 -13.74 -10.99 11.60
C ALA A 785 -14.08 -9.51 11.67
N THR A 786 -13.06 -8.67 11.84
CA THR A 786 -13.19 -7.23 11.63
C THR A 786 -13.53 -6.98 10.16
N SER A 787 -14.75 -6.50 9.88
CA SER A 787 -15.14 -6.15 8.52
C SER A 787 -14.23 -5.09 7.94
N ALA A 788 -14.14 -5.14 6.63
CA ALA A 788 -13.64 -4.13 5.74
C ALA A 788 -13.81 -2.67 6.17
N VAL A 789 -12.72 -1.89 6.19
CA VAL A 789 -12.78 -0.46 6.54
C VAL A 789 -11.57 0.31 6.02
N ASP A 790 -11.82 1.53 5.52
CA ASP A 790 -10.82 2.61 5.48
C ASP A 790 -11.44 3.95 5.91
N TYR A 791 -11.03 4.42 7.09
CA TYR A 791 -11.43 5.69 7.70
C TYR A 791 -10.29 6.70 7.72
N ARG A 792 -9.12 6.37 7.15
CA ARG A 792 -7.93 7.23 7.25
C ARG A 792 -8.15 8.58 6.58
N ALA A 793 -8.85 8.59 5.44
CA ALA A 793 -9.22 9.82 4.74
C ALA A 793 -10.08 10.77 5.60
N SER A 794 -11.00 10.23 6.41
CA SER A 794 -11.85 11.01 7.33
C SER A 794 -11.21 11.23 8.70
N LYS A 795 -10.07 10.58 8.98
CA LYS A 795 -9.39 10.51 10.29
C LYS A 795 -10.32 10.04 11.40
N GLU A 796 -11.23 9.18 11.04
CA GLU A 796 -12.08 8.51 12.01
C GLU A 796 -11.42 7.18 12.39
N MET A 797 -11.82 6.67 13.54
CA MET A 797 -11.52 5.31 13.95
C MET A 797 -12.78 4.74 14.56
N ARG A 798 -12.95 3.42 14.48
CA ARG A 798 -13.86 2.73 15.40
C ARG A 798 -13.06 2.23 16.58
N MET A 799 -13.66 2.32 17.76
CA MET A 799 -13.07 1.89 19.02
C MET A 799 -14.12 1.09 19.79
N ALA A 800 -13.72 -0.06 20.32
CA ALA A 800 -14.58 -0.92 21.13
C ALA A 800 -13.86 -1.39 22.39
N ALA A 801 -14.64 -1.67 23.44
CA ALA A 801 -14.20 -2.44 24.59
C ALA A 801 -14.53 -3.91 24.35
N THR A 802 -13.59 -4.81 24.62
CA THR A 802 -13.79 -6.27 24.56
C THR A 802 -13.67 -6.85 25.97
N ILE A 803 -14.69 -7.63 26.38
CA ILE A 803 -14.78 -8.20 27.72
C ILE A 803 -15.11 -9.69 27.59
N TYR A 804 -14.17 -10.54 27.97
CA TYR A 804 -14.37 -11.98 28.00
C TYR A 804 -14.97 -12.38 29.34
N VAL A 805 -16.10 -13.09 29.27
CA VAL A 805 -16.84 -13.61 30.42
C VAL A 805 -16.96 -15.11 30.36
N ALA A 806 -16.83 -15.81 31.49
CA ALA A 806 -17.01 -17.25 31.53
C ALA A 806 -17.63 -17.78 32.84
N ASP A 807 -18.38 -18.87 32.71
CA ASP A 807 -18.76 -19.78 33.80
C ASP A 807 -17.70 -20.88 33.93
N VAL A 808 -16.60 -20.52 34.59
CA VAL A 808 -15.39 -21.34 34.73
C VAL A 808 -15.63 -22.53 35.65
N ASN A 809 -15.30 -23.72 35.17
CA ASN A 809 -15.35 -24.98 35.91
C ASN A 809 -14.25 -25.94 35.44
N GLU A 810 -14.10 -27.07 36.13
CA GLU A 810 -13.04 -28.05 35.86
C GLU A 810 -13.06 -28.59 34.42
N GLU A 811 -14.23 -28.64 33.78
CA GLU A 811 -14.42 -29.22 32.45
C GLU A 811 -14.04 -28.24 31.34
N ASN A 812 -14.19 -26.92 31.55
CA ASN A 812 -13.96 -25.91 30.51
C ASN A 812 -12.73 -25.01 30.72
N ALA A 813 -12.12 -24.99 31.91
CA ALA A 813 -11.01 -24.08 32.20
C ALA A 813 -9.81 -24.24 31.24
N GLY A 814 -9.53 -25.48 30.79
CA GLY A 814 -8.51 -25.70 29.75
C GLY A 814 -8.91 -25.15 28.39
N ALA A 815 -10.16 -25.37 27.97
CA ALA A 815 -10.67 -24.89 26.69
C ALA A 815 -10.71 -23.34 26.63
N ILE A 816 -11.00 -22.67 27.75
CA ILE A 816 -10.98 -21.20 27.85
C ILE A 816 -9.58 -20.63 27.61
N LEU A 817 -8.52 -21.38 27.95
CA LEU A 817 -7.13 -20.93 27.84
C LEU A 817 -6.45 -21.31 26.53
N ASN A 818 -7.08 -22.12 25.67
CA ASN A 818 -6.44 -22.59 24.44
C ASN A 818 -6.17 -21.47 23.40
N GLU A 819 -7.05 -20.48 23.27
CA GLU A 819 -6.96 -19.40 22.27
C GLU A 819 -6.55 -18.06 22.92
N TYR A 820 -5.71 -18.13 23.95
CA TYR A 820 -5.43 -17.01 24.84
C TYR A 820 -4.33 -16.10 24.31
N THR A 821 -4.66 -14.86 23.93
CA THR A 821 -3.76 -13.96 23.16
C THR A 821 -3.23 -12.75 23.95
N GLN A 822 -3.41 -12.70 25.27
CA GLN A 822 -3.20 -11.47 26.06
C GLN A 822 -1.99 -11.51 26.99
N ALA A 823 -1.47 -10.33 27.32
CA ALA A 823 -0.39 -10.17 28.29
C ALA A 823 -0.83 -10.43 29.74
N TYR A 824 -2.03 -10.00 30.12
CA TYR A 824 -2.59 -10.26 31.45
C TYR A 824 -4.11 -10.50 31.35
N PRO A 825 -4.68 -11.48 32.09
CA PRO A 825 -4.03 -12.41 33.05
C PRO A 825 -3.00 -13.35 32.39
N PRO A 826 -2.09 -14.00 33.16
CA PRO A 826 -1.26 -15.06 32.61
C PRO A 826 -2.11 -16.28 32.23
N ASP A 827 -1.63 -17.05 31.25
CA ASP A 827 -2.16 -18.38 30.92
C ASP A 827 -1.90 -19.36 32.09
N ASP A 828 -2.81 -19.33 33.06
CA ASP A 828 -2.76 -20.11 34.30
C ASP A 828 -4.15 -20.61 34.65
N ARG A 829 -4.34 -21.92 34.47
CA ARG A 829 -5.59 -22.63 34.76
C ARG A 829 -6.03 -22.48 36.21
N ASP A 830 -5.11 -22.58 37.16
CA ASP A 830 -5.44 -22.53 38.59
C ASP A 830 -5.84 -21.11 38.99
N LEU A 831 -5.19 -20.10 38.42
CA LEU A 831 -5.59 -18.71 38.58
C LEU A 831 -7.00 -18.46 38.03
N LEU A 832 -7.29 -18.90 36.80
CA LEU A 832 -8.61 -18.75 36.19
C LEU A 832 -9.70 -19.45 37.02
N MET A 833 -9.42 -20.68 37.46
CA MET A 833 -10.30 -21.43 38.37
C MET A 833 -10.54 -20.70 39.70
N SER A 834 -9.52 -20.02 40.23
CA SER A 834 -9.65 -19.23 41.47
C SER A 834 -10.62 -18.05 41.35
N TRP A 835 -10.87 -17.58 40.12
CA TRP A 835 -11.82 -16.50 39.85
C TRP A 835 -13.23 -16.98 39.49
N SER A 836 -13.50 -18.29 39.50
CA SER A 836 -14.81 -18.84 39.14
C SER A 836 -15.95 -18.18 39.95
N GLY A 837 -16.87 -17.54 39.22
CA GLY A 837 -18.01 -16.82 39.81
C GLY A 837 -17.62 -15.63 40.68
N ARG A 838 -16.47 -14.98 40.45
CA ARG A 838 -16.02 -13.82 41.23
C ARG A 838 -16.93 -12.59 41.02
N HIS A 839 -17.43 -12.39 39.81
CA HIS A 839 -18.12 -11.15 39.42
C HIS A 839 -19.65 -11.30 39.34
N TRP A 840 -20.17 -12.53 39.35
CA TRP A 840 -21.58 -12.80 39.56
C TRP A 840 -21.78 -14.27 39.94
N ARG A 841 -22.78 -14.57 40.77
CA ARG A 841 -23.22 -15.93 41.12
C ARG A 841 -24.72 -15.99 41.27
N LYS A 842 -25.30 -17.10 40.81
CA LYS A 842 -26.74 -17.35 40.88
C LYS A 842 -27.29 -17.31 42.31
N ASP A 843 -26.55 -17.88 43.25
CA ASP A 843 -26.96 -18.05 44.64
C ASP A 843 -26.25 -17.09 45.61
N ASP A 844 -25.43 -16.16 45.11
CA ASP A 844 -24.68 -15.21 45.94
C ASP A 844 -24.71 -13.79 45.37
N THR A 845 -25.58 -12.96 45.97
CA THR A 845 -25.74 -11.54 45.60
C THR A 845 -24.55 -10.65 45.98
N THR A 846 -23.56 -11.18 46.71
CA THR A 846 -22.34 -10.44 47.07
C THR A 846 -21.26 -10.55 46.01
N ALA A 847 -21.33 -11.53 45.11
CA ALA A 847 -20.48 -11.63 43.94
C ALA A 847 -20.85 -10.53 42.93
N LYS A 848 -19.92 -9.61 42.72
CA LYS A 848 -20.07 -8.42 41.87
C LYS A 848 -18.69 -7.93 41.44
N LEU A 849 -18.64 -7.06 40.43
CA LEU A 849 -17.41 -6.38 40.04
C LEU A 849 -16.84 -5.56 41.21
N PRO A 850 -15.50 -5.38 41.27
CA PRO A 850 -14.85 -4.61 42.33
C PRO A 850 -15.35 -3.17 42.32
N ALA A 851 -15.69 -2.65 43.50
CA ALA A 851 -16.10 -1.26 43.66
C ALA A 851 -14.90 -0.31 43.48
N PRO A 852 -15.09 0.87 42.87
CA PRO A 852 -14.01 1.82 42.66
C PRO A 852 -13.39 2.31 43.98
N VAL A 853 -12.05 2.31 44.06
CA VAL A 853 -11.29 2.79 45.22
C VAL A 853 -11.26 4.33 45.29
N SER A 854 -10.96 4.89 46.48
CA SER A 854 -10.79 6.34 46.64
C SER A 854 -9.53 6.82 45.91
N GLY A 855 -9.70 7.40 44.71
CA GLY A 855 -8.60 7.76 43.80
C GLY A 855 -8.69 7.09 42.43
N HIS A 856 -9.68 6.21 42.20
CA HIS A 856 -9.98 5.72 40.86
C HIS A 856 -10.31 6.90 39.95
N ILE A 857 -9.78 6.91 38.72
CA ILE A 857 -9.82 8.08 37.83
C ILE A 857 -11.25 8.60 37.65
N LEU A 858 -12.24 7.73 37.45
CA LEU A 858 -13.66 8.11 37.31
C LEU A 858 -14.31 8.73 38.56
N LEU A 859 -13.71 8.65 39.74
CA LEU A 859 -14.21 9.27 40.98
C LEU A 859 -13.56 10.61 41.29
N GLU A 860 -12.44 10.94 40.65
CA GLU A 860 -11.78 12.22 40.85
C GLU A 860 -12.59 13.34 40.20
N ALA A 861 -12.81 14.43 40.93
CA ALA A 861 -13.52 15.59 40.41
C ALA A 861 -12.71 16.25 39.29
N ASN A 862 -13.34 16.54 38.15
CA ASN A 862 -12.73 17.29 37.04
C ASN A 862 -12.11 18.59 37.56
N THR A 863 -10.79 18.64 37.68
CA THR A 863 -10.04 19.86 38.01
C THR A 863 -9.75 20.73 36.79
N ASP A 864 -9.95 20.21 35.58
CA ASP A 864 -9.65 20.94 34.34
C ASP A 864 -10.92 21.40 33.62
N ASN A 865 -11.44 22.55 34.05
CA ASN A 865 -12.22 23.42 33.16
C ASN A 865 -12.06 24.91 33.54
N THR A 866 -10.87 25.30 34.00
CA THR A 866 -10.46 26.71 34.14
C THR A 866 -8.95 26.87 33.95
N SER A 867 -8.50 26.96 32.70
CA SER A 867 -7.32 27.75 32.32
C SER A 867 -7.37 28.11 30.84
#